data_AF-A0A9D8WSN7-F1
#
_entry.id   AF-A0A9D8WSN7-F1
#
_cell.length_a   1.000
_cell.length_b   1.000
_cell.length_c   1.000
_cell.angle_alpha   90.00
_cell.angle_beta   90.00
_cell.angle_gamma   90.00
#
_symmetry.space_group_name_H-M   'P 1'
#
loop_
_entity.id
_entity.type
_entity.pdbx_description
1 polymer ?
#
loop_
_entity_poly.entity_id
_entity_poly.type
_entity_poly.pdbx_seq_one_letter_code
_entity_poly.pdbx_strand_id
1 'polypeptide(L)'
;MNKKDYTNLIGKTFGSLTVVGINGNKAICECTCGNKKETLAKRFINGSYGKTSTCGECYNGIKYKEYIGKIYGSLKVIEINGNKAICECTCGNKKELPITGLEKGLYVTCNECYKGMPYSNFIGEKHGNLICIDYKKSKTVTLLQCKCLLCGTIKEIPFSTFHNGKISTCGECYNGIKYKDYIGKTFGSLTVIEVNGANAVCECTCGNKKEFHISSLENLKTCGKCYNGIKYKDYIGKTFGSLTVIEVNGGKAVCECTCGNKKELKISNLVFSKNCGKQHNTILNKKYIGKTFGSLTVIEVNGANAVCECTCGNIKEIPIIRLLSGSYVTCGKCYKGKSYLSFIGEKHGNLICKYVFTKNKRYIVQCECSFCGSINEMSFSEFNTGKRTLCTKCNNGIKYKDYIGKTYGFLTVIEVNRAKAVCECTCGNKIECLISTLNKRKTCGECYKGKSYSSFIGKTFGTLTIKNILSSTESNYKKSKYKMYKIAECECTNCGEKNFKPFYYFGNNRKTCCDFCYQNSTVIKNSYPDNILNNYIGKRYGHLTIIGIKKGGKGGVIARCVCDCGNECERRLTYLIETKRDNFCNDCFNGKSYKDYIGKVYGYLTIKEIITKKHKKQAVCKCKCGNKTTVQMNYLFNGNTVSCGCFGHKTTYLKNIKFGHLRIMKKSKNTEGGLYYICKCDCGNEIEVLESDLFTEKVTSCEECMN
;
A
#
# COMPACT_ATOMS: atom_id res chain seq x y z
N MET A 1 -47.36 5.42 16.85
CA MET A 1 -48.19 4.69 15.87
C MET A 1 -47.81 5.14 14.46
N ASN A 2 -47.07 4.33 13.71
CA ASN A 2 -46.71 4.65 12.32
C ASN A 2 -47.95 4.51 11.42
N LYS A 3 -48.36 5.59 10.74
CA LYS A 3 -49.35 5.52 9.65
C LYS A 3 -48.77 4.58 8.57
N LYS A 4 -49.44 3.44 8.32
CA LYS A 4 -49.07 2.56 7.21
C LYS A 4 -49.41 3.26 5.90
N ASP A 5 -48.40 3.43 5.06
CA ASP A 5 -48.57 3.99 3.72
C ASP A 5 -49.04 2.88 2.76
N TYR A 6 -50.15 3.14 2.08
CA TYR A 6 -50.82 2.22 1.15
C TYR A 6 -50.86 2.76 -0.28
N THR A 7 -50.14 3.85 -0.58
CA THR A 7 -50.08 4.50 -1.90
C THR A 7 -49.61 3.55 -3.01
N ASN A 8 -48.81 2.54 -2.67
CA ASN A 8 -48.36 1.48 -3.58
C ASN A 8 -49.47 0.57 -4.15
N LEU A 9 -50.71 0.72 -3.69
CA LEU A 9 -51.87 0.01 -4.23
C LEU A 9 -52.52 0.74 -5.41
N ILE A 10 -52.28 2.04 -5.58
CA ILE A 10 -52.90 2.85 -6.65
C ILE A 10 -52.48 2.29 -8.02
N GLY A 11 -53.47 2.12 -8.91
CA GLY A 11 -53.32 1.53 -10.25
C GLY A 11 -53.37 0.00 -10.28
N LYS A 12 -53.44 -0.70 -9.13
CA LYS A 12 -53.53 -2.16 -9.11
C LYS A 12 -54.97 -2.65 -9.19
N THR A 13 -55.17 -3.73 -9.96
CA THR A 13 -56.45 -4.39 -10.15
C THR A 13 -56.54 -5.69 -9.36
N PHE A 14 -57.67 -5.89 -8.68
CA PHE A 14 -58.00 -7.04 -7.84
C PHE A 14 -59.40 -7.54 -8.19
N GLY A 15 -59.48 -8.55 -9.06
CA GLY A 15 -60.74 -8.98 -9.66
C GLY A 15 -61.28 -7.93 -10.63
N SER A 16 -62.52 -7.51 -10.45
CA SER A 16 -63.16 -6.45 -11.23
C SER A 16 -62.88 -5.04 -10.67
N LEU A 17 -62.09 -4.88 -9.60
CA LEU A 17 -61.84 -3.59 -8.95
C LEU A 17 -60.41 -3.09 -9.18
N THR A 18 -60.25 -1.86 -9.64
CA THR A 18 -58.96 -1.16 -9.74
C THR A 18 -58.88 -0.07 -8.69
N VAL A 19 -57.80 -0.02 -7.90
CA VAL A 19 -57.59 1.02 -6.90
C VAL A 19 -57.21 2.32 -7.59
N VAL A 20 -58.06 3.34 -7.49
CA VAL A 20 -57.86 4.66 -8.13
C VAL A 20 -57.40 5.73 -7.14
N GLY A 21 -57.52 5.49 -5.83
CA GLY A 21 -57.05 6.41 -4.80
C GLY A 21 -56.96 5.80 -3.42
N ILE A 22 -56.17 6.42 -2.54
CA ILE A 22 -55.98 5.99 -1.15
C ILE A 22 -56.24 7.19 -0.23
N ASN A 23 -57.14 7.02 0.74
CA ASN A 23 -57.41 8.01 1.79
C ASN A 23 -57.19 7.36 3.17
N GLY A 24 -56.00 7.58 3.74
CA GLY A 24 -55.58 6.94 4.98
C GLY A 24 -55.57 5.41 4.87
N ASN A 25 -56.44 4.74 5.63
CA ASN A 25 -56.56 3.28 5.64
C ASN A 25 -57.61 2.73 4.65
N LYS A 26 -58.24 3.59 3.85
CA LYS A 26 -59.27 3.23 2.88
C LYS A 26 -58.74 3.38 1.44
N ALA A 27 -59.13 2.45 0.59
CA ALA A 27 -58.88 2.44 -0.84
C ALA A 27 -60.17 2.73 -1.58
N ILE A 28 -60.12 3.71 -2.48
CA ILE A 28 -61.18 4.03 -3.42
C ILE A 28 -60.90 3.20 -4.67
N CYS A 29 -61.83 2.31 -4.99
CA CYS A 29 -61.72 1.38 -6.09
C CYS A 29 -62.78 1.69 -7.15
N GLU A 30 -62.43 1.59 -8.42
CA GLU A 30 -63.35 1.65 -9.54
C GLU A 30 -63.54 0.24 -10.11
N CYS A 31 -64.78 -0.17 -10.29
CA CYS A 31 -65.11 -1.47 -10.84
C CYS A 31 -65.16 -1.42 -12.36
N THR A 32 -64.89 -2.54 -13.04
CA THR A 32 -65.06 -2.66 -14.50
C THR A 32 -66.47 -2.35 -14.99
N CYS A 33 -67.50 -2.43 -14.13
CA CYS A 33 -68.87 -2.02 -14.44
C CYS A 33 -69.12 -0.49 -14.26
N GLY A 34 -68.08 0.29 -13.98
CA GLY A 34 -68.12 1.74 -13.73
C GLY A 34 -68.44 2.17 -12.29
N ASN A 35 -68.79 1.23 -11.38
CA ASN A 35 -69.14 1.59 -10.01
C ASN A 35 -67.91 1.88 -9.15
N LYS A 36 -67.95 2.95 -8.36
CA LYS A 36 -66.91 3.25 -7.36
C LYS A 36 -67.27 2.61 -6.02
N LYS A 37 -66.27 2.02 -5.36
CA LYS A 37 -66.39 1.35 -4.06
C LYS A 37 -65.26 1.74 -3.14
N GLU A 38 -65.60 2.18 -1.94
CA GLU A 38 -64.63 2.42 -0.88
C GLU A 38 -64.47 1.16 -0.02
N THR A 39 -63.24 0.71 0.23
CA THR A 39 -62.97 -0.43 1.12
C THR A 39 -61.67 -0.26 1.89
N LEU A 40 -61.37 -1.13 2.85
CA LEU A 40 -60.15 -1.03 3.66
C LEU A 40 -58.92 -1.47 2.86
N ALA A 41 -57.91 -0.60 2.72
CA ALA A 41 -56.69 -0.84 1.93
C ALA A 41 -55.92 -2.10 2.40
N LYS A 42 -55.95 -2.40 3.71
CA LYS A 42 -55.34 -3.62 4.29
C LYS A 42 -55.87 -4.92 3.69
N ARG A 43 -57.07 -4.93 3.09
CA ARG A 43 -57.67 -6.12 2.46
C ARG A 43 -56.95 -6.56 1.18
N PHE A 44 -56.10 -5.71 0.60
CA PHE A 44 -55.34 -6.01 -0.62
C PHE A 44 -53.90 -6.49 -0.38
N ILE A 45 -53.40 -6.49 0.86
CA ILE A 45 -51.98 -6.72 1.19
C ILE A 45 -51.72 -8.07 1.85
N ASN A 46 -52.64 -8.55 2.69
CA ASN A 46 -52.49 -9.86 3.30
C ASN A 46 -52.92 -10.93 2.29
N GLY A 47 -52.07 -11.94 2.08
CA GLY A 47 -52.25 -13.07 1.14
C GLY A 47 -53.45 -14.00 1.42
N SER A 48 -54.56 -13.46 1.90
CA SER A 48 -55.88 -14.07 1.85
C SER A 48 -56.57 -13.55 0.59
N TYR A 49 -56.51 -14.32 -0.50
CA TYR A 49 -57.32 -14.05 -1.68
C TYR A 49 -58.79 -13.78 -1.28
N GLY A 50 -59.33 -12.64 -1.73
CA GLY A 50 -60.73 -12.52 -2.10
C GLY A 50 -61.78 -12.40 -0.99
N LYS A 51 -61.92 -11.21 -0.39
CA LYS A 51 -63.28 -10.79 0.04
C LYS A 51 -63.79 -9.53 -0.64
N THR A 52 -62.99 -8.84 -1.45
CA THR A 52 -63.47 -7.67 -2.17
C THR A 52 -62.81 -7.59 -3.53
N SER A 53 -63.27 -8.46 -4.44
CA SER A 53 -62.87 -8.53 -5.84
C SER A 53 -63.93 -7.96 -6.80
N THR A 54 -65.07 -7.51 -6.29
CA THR A 54 -66.16 -6.93 -7.08
C THR A 54 -66.80 -5.75 -6.36
N CYS A 55 -67.50 -4.87 -7.09
CA CYS A 55 -68.29 -3.79 -6.49
C CYS A 55 -69.43 -4.34 -5.61
N GLY A 56 -69.91 -5.56 -5.86
CA GLY A 56 -71.05 -6.17 -5.17
C GLY A 56 -72.37 -6.03 -5.94
N GLU A 57 -72.36 -5.29 -7.05
CA GLU A 57 -73.53 -5.07 -7.92
C GLU A 57 -73.34 -5.66 -9.33
N CYS A 58 -72.22 -6.35 -9.56
CA CYS A 58 -71.89 -6.98 -10.83
C CYS A 58 -71.18 -8.32 -10.62
N TYR A 59 -71.26 -9.17 -11.64
CA TYR A 59 -70.43 -10.36 -11.78
C TYR A 59 -69.68 -10.27 -13.10
N ASN A 60 -68.36 -10.40 -13.06
CA ASN A 60 -67.48 -10.23 -14.23
C ASN A 60 -67.73 -8.96 -15.05
N GLY A 61 -68.09 -7.85 -14.39
CA GLY A 61 -68.33 -6.56 -15.05
C GLY A 61 -69.74 -6.33 -15.59
N ILE A 62 -70.58 -7.37 -15.66
CA ILE A 62 -71.99 -7.25 -16.05
C ILE A 62 -72.82 -6.93 -14.80
N LYS A 63 -73.58 -5.84 -14.82
CA LYS A 63 -74.45 -5.46 -13.69
C LYS A 63 -75.52 -6.53 -13.52
N TYR A 64 -75.82 -6.91 -12.27
CA TYR A 64 -76.75 -8.03 -12.04
C TYR A 64 -78.12 -7.82 -12.70
N LYS A 65 -78.60 -6.57 -12.82
CA LYS A 65 -79.84 -6.22 -13.52
C LYS A 65 -79.86 -6.58 -15.02
N GLU A 66 -78.71 -6.64 -15.68
CA GLU A 66 -78.58 -6.98 -17.11
C GLU A 66 -78.75 -8.49 -17.38
N TYR A 67 -78.90 -9.30 -16.33
CA TYR A 67 -79.23 -10.73 -16.47
C TYR A 67 -80.73 -10.98 -16.65
N ILE A 68 -81.60 -9.99 -16.39
CA ILE A 68 -83.05 -10.11 -16.58
C ILE A 68 -83.34 -10.37 -18.07
N GLY A 69 -84.11 -11.42 -18.36
CA GLY A 69 -84.48 -11.84 -19.70
C GLY A 69 -83.55 -12.86 -20.35
N LYS A 70 -82.35 -13.12 -19.81
CA LYS A 70 -81.45 -14.16 -20.34
C LYS A 70 -82.02 -15.57 -20.14
N ILE A 71 -81.73 -16.45 -21.10
CA ILE A 71 -82.20 -17.84 -21.13
C ILE A 71 -81.02 -18.80 -20.97
N TYR A 72 -81.15 -19.76 -20.05
CA TYR A 72 -80.18 -20.81 -19.76
C TYR A 72 -80.89 -22.16 -19.82
N GLY A 73 -80.79 -22.85 -20.96
CA GLY A 73 -81.59 -24.05 -21.24
C GLY A 73 -83.07 -23.72 -21.29
N SER A 74 -83.88 -24.40 -20.47
CA SER A 74 -85.31 -24.16 -20.30
C SER A 74 -85.63 -23.06 -19.28
N LEU A 75 -84.63 -22.42 -18.65
CA LEU A 75 -84.82 -21.42 -17.59
C LEU A 75 -84.60 -20.00 -18.12
N LYS A 76 -85.59 -19.12 -17.95
CA LYS A 76 -85.51 -17.68 -18.25
C LYS A 76 -85.39 -16.89 -16.94
N VAL A 77 -84.40 -16.00 -16.85
CA VAL A 77 -84.26 -15.10 -15.70
C VAL A 77 -85.36 -14.04 -15.76
N ILE A 78 -86.18 -13.98 -14.70
CA ILE A 78 -87.30 -13.02 -14.61
C ILE A 78 -87.04 -11.91 -13.60
N GLU A 79 -86.28 -12.18 -12.53
CA GLU A 79 -86.02 -11.22 -11.46
C GLU A 79 -84.62 -11.46 -10.86
N ILE A 80 -84.02 -10.42 -10.28
CA ILE A 80 -82.68 -10.46 -9.69
C ILE A 80 -82.73 -9.97 -8.24
N ASN A 81 -82.22 -10.79 -7.32
CA ASN A 81 -82.08 -10.48 -5.91
C ASN A 81 -80.60 -10.59 -5.49
N GLY A 82 -79.90 -9.46 -5.46
CA GLY A 82 -78.46 -9.42 -5.19
C GLY A 82 -77.67 -10.22 -6.23
N ASN A 83 -77.00 -11.30 -5.80
CA ASN A 83 -76.21 -12.19 -6.66
C ASN A 83 -76.99 -13.44 -7.15
N LYS A 84 -78.29 -13.51 -6.89
CA LYS A 84 -79.19 -14.58 -7.31
C LYS A 84 -80.21 -14.07 -8.32
N ALA A 85 -80.66 -14.98 -9.18
CA ALA A 85 -81.69 -14.79 -10.17
C ALA A 85 -82.87 -15.70 -9.85
N ILE A 86 -84.09 -15.16 -9.90
CA ILE A 86 -85.30 -15.97 -9.97
C ILE A 86 -85.50 -16.31 -11.43
N CYS A 87 -85.49 -17.62 -11.72
CA CYS A 87 -85.66 -18.15 -13.06
C CYS A 87 -87.00 -18.86 -13.18
N GLU A 88 -87.72 -18.60 -14.26
CA GLU A 88 -88.91 -19.33 -14.66
C GLU A 88 -88.57 -20.34 -15.74
N CYS A 89 -88.93 -21.59 -15.53
CA CYS A 89 -88.75 -22.63 -16.53
C CYS A 89 -89.87 -22.58 -17.58
N THR A 90 -89.64 -23.14 -18.77
CA THR A 90 -90.70 -23.41 -19.76
C THR A 90 -91.88 -24.21 -19.19
N CYS A 91 -91.65 -24.96 -18.11
CA CYS A 91 -92.67 -25.71 -17.35
C CYS A 91 -93.55 -24.82 -16.44
N GLY A 92 -93.29 -23.51 -16.37
CA GLY A 92 -93.94 -22.54 -15.48
C GLY A 92 -93.37 -22.47 -14.06
N ASN A 93 -92.56 -23.45 -13.63
CA ASN A 93 -91.99 -23.45 -12.29
C ASN A 93 -90.88 -22.40 -12.14
N LYS A 94 -90.93 -21.69 -11.01
CA LYS A 94 -89.94 -20.66 -10.63
C LYS A 94 -88.95 -21.20 -9.61
N LYS A 95 -87.67 -20.81 -9.72
CA LYS A 95 -86.61 -21.18 -8.76
C LYS A 95 -85.59 -20.06 -8.62
N GLU A 96 -85.18 -19.80 -7.39
CA GLU A 96 -84.08 -18.88 -7.09
C GLU A 96 -82.74 -19.61 -7.25
N LEU A 97 -81.85 -19.09 -8.09
CA LEU A 97 -80.56 -19.70 -8.45
C LEU A 97 -79.44 -18.66 -8.44
N PRO A 98 -78.22 -19.00 -8.02
CA PRO A 98 -77.09 -18.07 -8.09
C PRO A 98 -76.72 -17.80 -9.56
N ILE A 99 -76.52 -16.52 -9.91
CA ILE A 99 -76.16 -16.10 -11.29
C ILE A 99 -74.86 -16.78 -11.75
N THR A 100 -73.92 -16.98 -10.82
CA THR A 100 -72.67 -17.69 -11.08
C THR A 100 -72.87 -19.14 -11.52
N GLY A 101 -73.94 -19.81 -11.08
CA GLY A 101 -74.25 -21.17 -11.47
C GLY A 101 -74.95 -21.25 -12.84
N LEU A 102 -75.78 -20.26 -13.17
CA LEU A 102 -76.40 -20.13 -14.50
C LEU A 102 -75.35 -19.93 -15.59
N GLU A 103 -74.42 -18.99 -15.40
CA GLU A 103 -73.31 -18.72 -16.33
C GLU A 103 -72.33 -19.90 -16.48
N LYS A 104 -72.24 -20.77 -15.47
CA LYS A 104 -71.43 -22.00 -15.52
C LYS A 104 -72.19 -23.20 -16.10
N GLY A 105 -73.45 -23.02 -16.51
CA GLY A 105 -74.29 -24.09 -17.06
C GLY A 105 -74.74 -25.14 -16.04
N LEU A 106 -74.63 -24.86 -14.73
CA LEU A 106 -74.99 -25.81 -13.67
C LEU A 106 -76.50 -26.04 -13.54
N TYR A 107 -77.31 -25.14 -14.10
CA TYR A 107 -78.76 -25.21 -14.05
C TYR A 107 -79.33 -24.93 -15.45
N VAL A 108 -80.09 -25.89 -15.98
CA VAL A 108 -80.67 -25.80 -17.33
C VAL A 108 -82.17 -26.11 -17.35
N THR A 109 -82.78 -26.59 -16.26
CA THR A 109 -84.23 -26.90 -16.19
C THR A 109 -84.79 -26.87 -14.76
N CYS A 110 -86.12 -26.95 -14.60
CA CYS A 110 -86.82 -27.06 -13.31
C CYS A 110 -86.67 -28.46 -12.69
N ASN A 111 -86.69 -28.55 -11.36
CA ASN A 111 -86.54 -29.82 -10.63
C ASN A 111 -87.62 -30.87 -11.00
N GLU A 112 -88.82 -30.44 -11.40
CA GLU A 112 -89.92 -31.34 -11.76
C GLU A 112 -89.78 -31.90 -13.18
N CYS A 113 -89.39 -31.09 -14.18
CA CYS A 113 -89.04 -31.61 -15.51
C CYS A 113 -87.83 -32.55 -15.48
N TYR A 114 -86.96 -32.41 -14.48
CA TYR A 114 -85.80 -33.24 -14.28
C TYR A 114 -86.12 -34.67 -13.78
N LYS A 115 -87.17 -34.87 -12.96
CA LYS A 115 -87.54 -36.20 -12.41
C LYS A 115 -87.97 -37.23 -13.48
N GLY A 116 -88.28 -36.79 -14.70
CA GLY A 116 -88.72 -37.65 -15.81
C GLY A 116 -87.63 -38.10 -16.80
N MET A 117 -86.35 -37.73 -16.60
CA MET A 117 -85.27 -38.03 -17.55
C MET A 117 -84.68 -39.45 -17.38
N PRO A 118 -84.44 -40.21 -18.46
CA PRO A 118 -83.82 -41.54 -18.38
C PRO A 118 -82.32 -41.45 -18.01
N TYR A 119 -81.87 -42.29 -17.07
CA TYR A 119 -80.49 -42.31 -16.54
C TYR A 119 -79.42 -42.66 -17.59
N SER A 120 -79.81 -43.26 -18.72
CA SER A 120 -78.94 -43.50 -19.88
C SER A 120 -78.37 -42.21 -20.47
N ASN A 121 -79.06 -41.08 -20.30
CA ASN A 121 -78.61 -39.78 -20.82
C ASN A 121 -77.32 -39.28 -20.17
N PHE A 122 -76.94 -39.84 -19.02
CA PHE A 122 -75.74 -39.45 -18.28
C PHE A 122 -74.49 -40.22 -18.73
N ILE A 123 -74.63 -41.25 -19.57
CA ILE A 123 -73.48 -41.97 -20.14
C ILE A 123 -72.75 -41.01 -21.08
N GLY A 124 -71.44 -40.83 -20.87
CA GLY A 124 -70.61 -39.87 -21.58
C GLY A 124 -70.54 -38.48 -20.93
N GLU A 125 -71.36 -38.19 -19.93
CA GLU A 125 -71.28 -36.92 -19.20
C GLU A 125 -69.99 -36.81 -18.39
N LYS A 126 -69.42 -35.60 -18.36
CA LYS A 126 -68.14 -35.29 -17.73
C LYS A 126 -68.31 -34.33 -16.57
N HIS A 127 -67.96 -34.76 -15.37
CA HIS A 127 -67.94 -33.93 -14.17
C HIS A 127 -66.51 -33.85 -13.63
N GLY A 128 -65.86 -32.71 -13.83
CA GLY A 128 -64.43 -32.55 -13.58
C GLY A 128 -63.61 -33.55 -14.40
N ASN A 129 -62.82 -34.38 -13.72
CA ASN A 129 -61.95 -35.41 -14.31
C ASN A 129 -62.60 -36.80 -14.34
N LEU A 130 -63.93 -36.88 -14.20
CA LEU A 130 -64.68 -38.13 -14.24
C LEU A 130 -65.62 -38.13 -15.44
N ILE A 131 -65.64 -39.24 -16.18
CA ILE A 131 -66.63 -39.51 -17.22
C ILE A 131 -67.49 -40.70 -16.80
N CYS A 132 -68.81 -40.55 -16.85
CA CYS A 132 -69.72 -41.67 -16.64
C CYS A 132 -69.64 -42.61 -17.85
N ILE A 133 -69.33 -43.88 -17.62
CA ILE A 133 -69.20 -44.89 -18.68
C ILE A 133 -70.32 -45.92 -18.64
N ASP A 134 -70.95 -46.12 -17.48
CA ASP A 134 -72.05 -47.07 -17.30
C ASP A 134 -72.85 -46.73 -16.03
N TYR A 135 -73.99 -47.38 -15.80
CA TYR A 135 -74.76 -47.25 -14.57
C TYR A 135 -75.36 -48.59 -14.11
N LYS A 136 -75.46 -48.76 -12.78
CA LYS A 136 -76.10 -49.91 -12.14
C LYS A 136 -77.28 -49.44 -11.29
N LYS A 137 -78.44 -50.08 -11.49
CA LYS A 137 -79.65 -49.81 -10.73
C LYS A 137 -79.81 -50.84 -9.62
N SER A 138 -79.81 -50.40 -8.35
CA SER A 138 -80.20 -51.23 -7.20
C SER A 138 -81.61 -50.82 -6.72
N LYS A 139 -82.24 -51.66 -5.89
CA LYS A 139 -83.58 -51.42 -5.31
C LYS A 139 -83.67 -50.10 -4.51
N THR A 140 -82.55 -49.58 -4.03
CA THR A 140 -82.50 -48.41 -3.13
C THR A 140 -81.62 -47.26 -3.63
N VAL A 141 -80.61 -47.51 -4.49
CA VAL A 141 -79.67 -46.48 -4.98
C VAL A 141 -79.25 -46.79 -6.42
N THR A 142 -79.18 -45.76 -7.27
CA THR A 142 -78.55 -45.84 -8.59
C THR A 142 -77.09 -45.39 -8.48
N LEU A 143 -76.15 -46.26 -8.88
CA LEU A 143 -74.72 -45.99 -8.90
C LEU A 143 -74.26 -45.79 -10.35
N LEU A 144 -73.55 -44.70 -10.63
CA LEU A 144 -72.86 -44.48 -11.89
C LEU A 144 -71.45 -45.06 -11.80
N GLN A 145 -71.03 -45.78 -12.82
CA GLN A 145 -69.63 -46.16 -12.98
C GLN A 145 -68.91 -45.05 -13.73
N CYS A 146 -68.00 -44.37 -13.04
CA CYS A 146 -67.27 -43.25 -13.61
C CYS A 146 -65.79 -43.59 -13.75
N LYS A 147 -65.25 -43.39 -14.96
CA LYS A 147 -63.83 -43.52 -15.26
C LYS A 147 -63.14 -42.18 -15.04
N CYS A 148 -62.00 -42.20 -14.36
CA CYS A 148 -61.14 -41.04 -14.26
C CYS A 148 -60.42 -40.80 -15.59
N LEU A 149 -60.57 -39.60 -16.14
CA LEU A 149 -59.91 -39.17 -17.36
C LEU A 149 -58.39 -38.98 -17.18
N LEU A 150 -57.91 -38.83 -15.94
CA LEU A 150 -56.50 -38.60 -15.66
C LEU A 150 -55.71 -39.89 -15.37
N CYS A 151 -56.24 -40.79 -14.54
CA CYS A 151 -55.53 -42.02 -14.13
C CYS A 151 -56.18 -43.33 -14.59
N GLY A 152 -57.33 -43.24 -15.28
CA GLY A 152 -58.08 -44.39 -15.77
C GLY A 152 -58.84 -45.19 -14.71
N THR A 153 -58.73 -44.87 -13.42
CA THR A 153 -59.45 -45.57 -12.33
C THR A 153 -60.96 -45.49 -12.54
N ILE A 154 -61.65 -46.62 -12.45
CA ILE A 154 -63.12 -46.72 -12.50
C ILE A 154 -63.64 -46.77 -11.06
N LYS A 155 -64.65 -45.93 -10.75
CA LYS A 155 -65.26 -45.84 -9.42
C LYS A 155 -66.77 -45.81 -9.52
N GLU A 156 -67.44 -46.52 -8.60
CA GLU A 156 -68.89 -46.46 -8.45
C GLU A 156 -69.27 -45.25 -7.59
N ILE A 157 -70.11 -44.37 -8.12
CA ILE A 157 -70.48 -43.09 -7.52
C ILE A 157 -72.01 -42.99 -7.49
N PRO A 158 -72.63 -42.65 -6.34
CA PRO A 158 -74.07 -42.43 -6.29
C PRO A 158 -74.52 -41.34 -7.29
N PHE A 159 -75.59 -41.62 -8.04
CA PHE A 159 -76.13 -40.70 -9.05
C PHE A 159 -76.33 -39.28 -8.50
N SER A 160 -76.90 -39.16 -7.30
CA SER A 160 -77.12 -37.89 -6.62
C SER A 160 -75.83 -37.14 -6.30
N THR A 161 -74.70 -37.82 -6.13
CA THR A 161 -73.39 -37.22 -5.83
C THR A 161 -72.69 -36.76 -7.10
N PHE A 162 -72.78 -37.55 -8.17
CA PHE A 162 -72.27 -37.18 -9.49
C PHE A 162 -73.05 -35.98 -10.03
N HIS A 163 -74.38 -36.06 -10.13
CA HIS A 163 -75.23 -35.01 -10.72
C HIS A 163 -75.15 -33.67 -9.99
N ASN A 164 -75.15 -33.66 -8.65
CA ASN A 164 -75.05 -32.42 -7.88
C ASN A 164 -73.64 -31.78 -7.93
N GLY A 165 -72.71 -32.33 -8.73
CA GLY A 165 -71.34 -31.82 -8.87
C GLY A 165 -70.53 -31.91 -7.59
N LYS A 166 -70.93 -32.76 -6.63
CA LYS A 166 -70.26 -32.90 -5.33
C LYS A 166 -68.93 -33.67 -5.44
N ILE A 167 -68.69 -34.32 -6.57
CA ILE A 167 -67.45 -35.02 -6.88
C ILE A 167 -66.96 -34.63 -8.28
N SER A 168 -65.67 -34.32 -8.37
CA SER A 168 -65.01 -33.89 -9.62
C SER A 168 -63.69 -34.61 -9.86
N THR A 169 -63.29 -35.53 -8.96
CA THR A 169 -62.06 -36.32 -9.04
C THR A 169 -62.34 -37.76 -8.58
N CYS A 170 -61.50 -38.71 -8.97
CA CYS A 170 -61.66 -40.11 -8.53
C CYS A 170 -61.29 -40.35 -7.06
N GLY A 171 -60.56 -39.41 -6.43
CA GLY A 171 -60.04 -39.55 -5.08
C GLY A 171 -58.88 -40.55 -4.95
N GLU A 172 -58.32 -41.02 -6.06
CA GLU A 172 -57.23 -42.00 -6.11
C GLU A 172 -55.98 -41.49 -6.83
N CYS A 173 -56.05 -40.28 -7.41
CA CYS A 173 -54.95 -39.68 -8.15
C CYS A 173 -54.89 -38.17 -7.99
N TYR A 174 -53.70 -37.63 -8.17
CA TYR A 174 -53.46 -36.21 -8.37
C TYR A 174 -52.70 -36.01 -9.69
N ASN A 175 -53.17 -35.10 -10.55
CA ASN A 175 -52.60 -34.85 -11.89
C ASN A 175 -52.33 -36.13 -12.71
N GLY A 176 -53.19 -37.16 -12.59
CA GLY A 176 -53.08 -38.42 -13.34
C GLY A 176 -52.18 -39.49 -12.75
N ILE A 177 -51.41 -39.18 -11.72
CA ILE A 177 -50.56 -40.16 -11.01
C ILE A 177 -51.37 -40.71 -9.83
N LYS A 178 -51.50 -42.05 -9.73
CA LYS A 178 -52.19 -42.65 -8.58
C LYS A 178 -51.37 -42.38 -7.32
N TYR A 179 -52.04 -42.17 -6.19
CA TYR A 179 -51.37 -41.78 -4.95
C TYR A 179 -50.24 -42.76 -4.55
N LYS A 180 -50.49 -44.07 -4.66
CA LYS A 180 -49.48 -45.12 -4.42
C LYS A 180 -48.21 -45.01 -5.27
N ASP A 181 -48.31 -44.44 -6.47
CA ASP A 181 -47.18 -44.30 -7.41
C ASP A 181 -46.28 -43.09 -7.06
N TYR A 182 -46.59 -42.36 -5.98
CA TYR A 182 -45.70 -41.35 -5.42
C TYR A 182 -44.61 -41.95 -4.54
N ILE A 183 -44.76 -43.18 -4.05
CA ILE A 183 -43.74 -43.85 -3.22
C ILE A 183 -42.42 -43.94 -3.99
N GLY A 184 -41.32 -43.55 -3.35
CA GLY A 184 -39.98 -43.49 -3.93
C GLY A 184 -39.68 -42.22 -4.75
N LYS A 185 -40.68 -41.38 -5.06
CA LYS A 185 -40.43 -40.12 -5.78
C LYS A 185 -39.80 -39.07 -4.87
N THR A 186 -38.89 -38.29 -5.44
CA THR A 186 -38.16 -37.23 -4.76
C THR A 186 -38.62 -35.84 -5.20
N PHE A 187 -38.89 -34.96 -4.23
CA PHE A 187 -39.32 -33.57 -4.42
C PHE A 187 -38.37 -32.65 -3.66
N GLY A 188 -37.36 -32.12 -4.36
CA GLY A 188 -36.27 -31.36 -3.72
C GLY A 188 -35.47 -32.24 -2.76
N SER A 189 -35.49 -31.91 -1.47
CA SER A 189 -34.83 -32.68 -0.42
C SER A 189 -35.74 -33.70 0.27
N LEU A 190 -36.95 -33.96 -0.25
CA LEU A 190 -37.93 -34.87 0.33
C LEU A 190 -38.12 -36.12 -0.55
N THR A 191 -38.08 -37.30 0.04
CA THR A 191 -38.40 -38.58 -0.62
C THR A 191 -39.67 -39.14 0.00
N VAL A 192 -40.68 -39.46 -0.83
CA VAL A 192 -41.92 -40.07 -0.34
C VAL A 192 -41.64 -41.52 0.04
N ILE A 193 -41.90 -41.87 1.29
CA ILE A 193 -41.69 -43.23 1.83
C ILE A 193 -42.99 -43.99 2.04
N GLU A 194 -44.10 -43.28 2.27
CA GLU A 194 -45.41 -43.85 2.56
C GLU A 194 -46.51 -42.90 2.05
N VAL A 195 -47.65 -43.43 1.63
CA VAL A 195 -48.79 -42.65 1.13
C VAL A 195 -50.09 -43.13 1.77
N ASN A 196 -50.81 -42.20 2.39
CA ASN A 196 -52.09 -42.40 3.08
C ASN A 196 -53.16 -41.51 2.44
N GLY A 197 -53.83 -42.05 1.41
CA GLY A 197 -54.78 -41.29 0.59
C GLY A 197 -54.09 -40.13 -0.12
N ALA A 198 -54.55 -38.89 0.12
CA ALA A 198 -53.97 -37.69 -0.48
C ALA A 198 -52.72 -37.16 0.25
N ASN A 199 -52.31 -37.77 1.36
CA ASN A 199 -51.13 -37.39 2.12
C ASN A 199 -49.97 -38.36 1.88
N ALA A 200 -48.75 -37.83 1.90
CA ALA A 200 -47.51 -38.57 1.76
C ALA A 200 -46.62 -38.29 2.98
N VAL A 201 -46.12 -39.34 3.62
CA VAL A 201 -45.02 -39.24 4.58
C VAL A 201 -43.73 -39.16 3.79
N CYS A 202 -42.99 -38.08 3.99
CA CYS A 202 -41.73 -37.84 3.30
C CYS A 202 -40.56 -37.86 4.29
N GLU A 203 -39.49 -38.54 3.92
CA GLU A 203 -38.20 -38.46 4.57
C GLU A 203 -37.32 -37.42 3.88
N CYS A 204 -36.75 -36.51 4.66
CA CYS A 204 -35.86 -35.50 4.14
C CYS A 204 -34.42 -35.98 4.11
N THR A 205 -33.57 -35.43 3.24
CA THR A 205 -32.11 -35.69 3.21
C THR A 205 -31.41 -35.41 4.55
N CYS A 206 -32.01 -34.62 5.44
CA CYS A 206 -31.52 -34.41 6.81
C CYS A 206 -31.98 -35.49 7.81
N GLY A 207 -32.72 -36.52 7.38
CA GLY A 207 -33.30 -37.59 8.18
C GLY A 207 -34.63 -37.25 8.87
N ASN A 208 -35.20 -36.06 8.65
CA ASN A 208 -36.50 -35.71 9.25
C ASN A 208 -37.66 -36.29 8.44
N LYS A 209 -38.57 -37.00 9.10
CA LYS A 209 -39.83 -37.49 8.52
C LYS A 209 -40.96 -36.52 8.81
N LYS A 210 -41.77 -36.20 7.80
CA LYS A 210 -42.94 -35.31 7.94
C LYS A 210 -44.00 -35.63 6.88
N GLU A 211 -45.26 -35.55 7.29
CA GLU A 211 -46.41 -35.72 6.41
C GLU A 211 -46.71 -34.42 5.66
N PHE A 212 -47.00 -34.56 4.36
CA PHE A 212 -47.40 -33.48 3.48
C PHE A 212 -48.56 -33.92 2.60
N HIS A 213 -49.46 -33.00 2.27
CA HIS A 213 -50.43 -33.24 1.21
C HIS A 213 -49.71 -33.34 -0.14
N ILE A 214 -50.05 -34.31 -0.98
CA ILE A 214 -49.35 -34.61 -2.24
C ILE A 214 -49.32 -33.39 -3.18
N SER A 215 -50.40 -32.61 -3.24
CA SER A 215 -50.44 -31.36 -4.05
C SER A 215 -49.46 -30.29 -3.58
N SER A 216 -48.95 -30.37 -2.35
CA SER A 216 -47.98 -29.41 -1.80
C SER A 216 -46.53 -29.79 -2.10
N LEU A 217 -46.26 -31.06 -2.46
CA LEU A 217 -44.89 -31.56 -2.69
C LEU A 217 -44.20 -30.90 -3.89
N GLU A 218 -44.95 -30.47 -4.90
CA GLU A 218 -44.40 -29.72 -6.04
C GLU A 218 -43.79 -28.36 -5.62
N ASN A 219 -44.35 -27.75 -4.56
CA ASN A 219 -43.95 -26.44 -4.07
C ASN A 219 -43.01 -26.52 -2.85
N LEU A 220 -43.16 -27.54 -2.00
CA LEU A 220 -42.38 -27.74 -0.78
C LEU A 220 -41.13 -28.58 -1.08
N LYS A 221 -39.99 -27.91 -1.26
CA LYS A 221 -38.71 -28.57 -1.57
C LYS A 221 -37.91 -29.04 -0.35
N THR A 222 -38.39 -28.83 0.88
CA THR A 222 -37.65 -29.17 2.13
C THR A 222 -38.59 -29.53 3.28
N CYS A 223 -38.07 -30.16 4.35
CA CYS A 223 -38.86 -30.49 5.54
C CYS A 223 -39.21 -29.30 6.44
N GLY A 224 -38.71 -28.10 6.15
CA GLY A 224 -38.88 -26.90 6.99
C GLY A 224 -38.06 -26.89 8.28
N LYS A 225 -37.17 -27.87 8.48
CA LYS A 225 -36.20 -27.94 9.61
C LYS A 225 -34.74 -27.99 9.13
N CYS A 226 -34.52 -27.93 7.82
CA CYS A 226 -33.21 -27.99 7.19
C CYS A 226 -33.17 -27.13 5.93
N TYR A 227 -31.96 -26.78 5.48
CA TYR A 227 -31.71 -26.17 4.18
C TYR A 227 -30.55 -26.92 3.52
N ASN A 228 -30.72 -27.35 2.27
CA ASN A 228 -29.75 -28.18 1.53
C ASN A 228 -29.22 -29.38 2.35
N GLY A 229 -30.11 -30.09 3.06
CA GLY A 229 -29.75 -31.27 3.86
C GLY A 229 -29.10 -30.99 5.23
N ILE A 230 -28.75 -29.74 5.56
CA ILE A 230 -28.17 -29.38 6.85
C ILE A 230 -29.29 -28.95 7.80
N LYS A 231 -29.38 -29.55 9.00
CA LYS A 231 -30.40 -29.15 9.99
C LYS A 231 -30.10 -27.74 10.46
N TYR A 232 -31.14 -26.95 10.71
CA TYR A 232 -31.00 -25.55 11.13
C TYR A 232 -30.10 -25.37 12.36
N LYS A 233 -30.21 -26.26 13.35
CA LYS A 233 -29.34 -26.27 14.53
C LYS A 233 -27.84 -26.42 14.21
N ASP A 234 -27.50 -27.12 13.13
CA ASP A 234 -26.11 -27.40 12.74
C ASP A 234 -25.45 -26.20 12.03
N TYR A 235 -26.18 -25.09 11.86
CA TYR A 235 -25.61 -23.82 11.42
C TYR A 235 -25.00 -23.03 12.57
N ILE A 236 -25.37 -23.30 13.84
CA ILE A 236 -24.83 -22.59 15.00
C ILE A 236 -23.32 -22.81 15.07
N GLY A 237 -22.57 -21.72 15.24
CA GLY A 237 -21.10 -21.70 15.25
C GLY A 237 -20.45 -21.61 13.86
N LYS A 238 -21.19 -21.81 12.77
CA LYS A 238 -20.61 -21.66 11.41
C LYS A 238 -20.39 -20.20 11.04
N THR A 239 -19.30 -19.95 10.33
CA THR A 239 -18.88 -18.62 9.88
C THR A 239 -19.06 -18.43 8.38
N PHE A 240 -19.56 -17.26 7.99
CA PHE A 240 -19.82 -16.87 6.62
C PHE A 240 -19.27 -15.45 6.39
N GLY A 241 -18.04 -15.36 5.87
CA GLY A 241 -17.32 -14.09 5.83
C GLY A 241 -17.05 -13.56 7.24
N SER A 242 -17.46 -12.33 7.52
CA SER A 242 -17.35 -11.69 8.83
C SER A 242 -18.51 -12.00 9.77
N LEU A 243 -19.41 -12.95 9.44
CA LEU A 243 -20.61 -13.27 10.23
C LEU A 243 -20.54 -14.69 10.81
N THR A 244 -20.69 -14.82 12.12
CA THR A 244 -20.80 -16.09 12.83
C THR A 244 -22.24 -16.31 13.26
N VAL A 245 -22.84 -17.47 12.93
CA VAL A 245 -24.19 -17.79 13.38
C VAL A 245 -24.17 -18.11 14.87
N ILE A 246 -24.87 -17.32 15.68
CA ILE A 246 -24.94 -17.51 17.14
C ILE A 246 -26.24 -18.18 17.57
N GLU A 247 -27.32 -17.97 16.82
CA GLU A 247 -28.65 -18.47 17.16
C GLU A 247 -29.45 -18.72 15.87
N VAL A 248 -30.33 -19.71 15.89
CA VAL A 248 -31.19 -20.04 14.75
C VAL A 248 -32.63 -20.18 15.21
N ASN A 249 -33.49 -19.26 14.74
CA ASN A 249 -34.90 -19.18 15.06
C ASN A 249 -35.73 -19.55 13.83
N GLY A 250 -36.02 -20.85 13.69
CA GLY A 250 -36.62 -21.40 12.47
C GLY A 250 -35.69 -21.27 11.26
N GLY A 251 -36.23 -20.89 10.09
CA GLY A 251 -35.44 -20.70 8.87
C GLY A 251 -34.57 -19.43 8.84
N LYS A 252 -34.39 -18.74 9.97
CA LYS A 252 -33.59 -17.52 10.12
C LYS A 252 -32.47 -17.71 11.13
N ALA A 253 -31.29 -17.22 10.78
CA ALA A 253 -30.10 -17.20 11.62
C ALA A 253 -29.85 -15.78 12.12
N VAL A 254 -29.57 -15.65 13.42
CA VAL A 254 -28.98 -14.45 14.01
C VAL A 254 -27.48 -14.63 13.96
N CYS A 255 -26.80 -13.72 13.29
CA CYS A 255 -25.36 -13.73 13.14
C CYS A 255 -24.72 -12.59 13.92
N GLU A 256 -23.66 -12.87 14.65
CA GLU A 256 -22.76 -11.86 15.19
C GLU A 256 -21.63 -11.58 14.21
N CYS A 257 -21.37 -10.30 13.95
CA CYS A 257 -20.31 -9.89 13.05
C CYS A 257 -19.00 -9.67 13.80
N THR A 258 -17.85 -9.79 13.12
CA THR A 258 -16.54 -9.45 13.70
C THR A 258 -16.43 -8.01 14.20
N CYS A 259 -17.33 -7.12 13.78
CA CYS A 259 -17.44 -5.77 14.31
C CYS A 259 -18.38 -5.64 15.53
N GLY A 260 -18.88 -6.75 16.10
CA GLY A 260 -19.78 -6.80 17.24
C GLY A 260 -21.28 -6.61 16.93
N ASN A 261 -21.65 -6.22 15.71
CA ASN A 261 -23.05 -6.04 15.34
C ASN A 261 -23.76 -7.37 15.10
N LYS A 262 -24.98 -7.49 15.60
CA LYS A 262 -25.89 -8.61 15.31
C LYS A 262 -26.74 -8.33 14.07
N LYS A 263 -26.95 -9.35 13.24
CA LYS A 263 -27.75 -9.27 12.00
C LYS A 263 -28.57 -10.54 11.81
N GLU A 264 -29.87 -10.39 11.61
CA GLU A 264 -30.77 -11.49 11.29
C GLU A 264 -30.85 -11.70 9.78
N LEU A 265 -30.69 -12.96 9.33
CA LEU A 265 -30.69 -13.36 7.93
C LEU A 265 -31.47 -14.66 7.74
N LYS A 266 -32.12 -14.85 6.58
CA LYS A 266 -32.59 -16.19 6.19
C LYS A 266 -31.37 -17.11 5.99
N ILE A 267 -31.48 -18.38 6.37
CA ILE A 267 -30.39 -19.36 6.22
C ILE A 267 -29.92 -19.46 4.76
N SER A 268 -30.84 -19.36 3.79
CA SER A 268 -30.53 -19.31 2.35
C SER A 268 -29.63 -18.13 1.94
N ASN A 269 -29.60 -17.05 2.73
CA ASN A 269 -28.87 -15.82 2.41
C ASN A 269 -27.51 -15.73 3.12
N LEU A 270 -27.16 -16.72 3.96
CA LEU A 270 -25.88 -16.75 4.69
C LEU A 270 -24.68 -16.82 3.76
N VAL A 271 -24.78 -17.58 2.66
CA VAL A 271 -23.69 -17.75 1.69
C VAL A 271 -23.34 -16.43 0.98
N PHE A 272 -24.36 -15.61 0.72
CA PHE A 272 -24.25 -14.33 -0.02
C PHE A 272 -23.89 -13.15 0.88
N SER A 273 -24.32 -13.16 2.14
CA SER A 273 -24.05 -12.06 3.09
C SER A 273 -22.68 -12.23 3.74
N LYS A 274 -21.68 -11.46 3.30
CA LYS A 274 -20.31 -11.54 3.85
C LYS A 274 -20.07 -10.68 5.09
N ASN A 275 -20.96 -9.73 5.43
CA ASN A 275 -20.80 -8.82 6.57
C ASN A 275 -22.15 -8.24 7.08
N CYS A 276 -22.10 -7.44 8.15
CA CYS A 276 -23.29 -6.86 8.78
C CYS A 276 -23.93 -5.70 8.01
N GLY A 277 -23.40 -5.28 6.85
CA GLY A 277 -23.96 -4.21 6.00
C GLY A 277 -23.17 -2.90 6.02
N LYS A 278 -23.83 -1.79 5.66
CA LYS A 278 -23.18 -0.49 5.37
C LYS A 278 -22.31 0.06 6.52
N GLN A 279 -22.68 -0.22 7.78
CA GLN A 279 -21.95 0.26 8.96
C GLN A 279 -20.77 -0.65 9.37
N HIS A 280 -20.57 -1.80 8.71
CA HIS A 280 -19.50 -2.75 9.05
C HIS A 280 -18.11 -2.10 9.01
N ASN A 281 -17.81 -1.41 7.92
CA ASN A 281 -16.53 -0.73 7.74
C ASN A 281 -16.41 0.46 8.69
N THR A 282 -17.49 1.21 8.94
CA THR A 282 -17.51 2.32 9.89
C THR A 282 -17.05 1.90 11.28
N ILE A 283 -17.55 0.76 11.78
CA ILE A 283 -17.20 0.26 13.11
C ILE A 283 -15.76 -0.24 13.16
N LEU A 284 -15.33 -1.02 12.17
CA LEU A 284 -13.95 -1.49 12.09
C LEU A 284 -12.95 -0.35 11.94
N ASN A 285 -13.34 0.73 11.26
CA ASN A 285 -12.47 1.88 11.02
C ASN A 285 -12.24 2.72 12.28
N LYS A 286 -13.10 2.63 13.32
CA LYS A 286 -12.85 3.31 14.61
C LYS A 286 -11.51 2.93 15.24
N LYS A 287 -10.97 1.75 14.94
CA LYS A 287 -9.63 1.32 15.40
C LYS A 287 -8.47 2.18 14.90
N TYR A 288 -8.72 3.05 13.92
CA TYR A 288 -7.72 3.97 13.38
C TYR A 288 -7.69 5.32 14.12
N ILE A 289 -8.67 5.62 14.98
CA ILE A 289 -8.65 6.83 15.81
C ILE A 289 -7.39 6.81 16.69
N GLY A 290 -6.67 7.94 16.73
CA GLY A 290 -5.39 8.10 17.42
C GLY A 290 -4.17 7.56 16.65
N LYS A 291 -4.35 6.87 15.52
CA LYS A 291 -3.21 6.41 14.71
C LYS A 291 -2.67 7.52 13.82
N THR A 292 -1.35 7.52 13.65
CA THR A 292 -0.62 8.50 12.83
C THR A 292 -0.14 7.88 11.53
N PHE A 293 -0.37 8.58 10.42
CA PHE A 293 0.03 8.25 9.06
C PHE A 293 0.87 9.41 8.50
N GLY A 294 2.20 9.29 8.61
CA GLY A 294 3.13 10.37 8.31
C GLY A 294 2.94 11.57 9.25
N SER A 295 2.51 12.71 8.73
CA SER A 295 2.25 13.93 9.50
C SER A 295 0.78 14.09 9.90
N LEU A 296 -0.08 13.09 9.66
CA LEU A 296 -1.52 13.13 9.90
C LEU A 296 -1.91 12.15 11.00
N THR A 297 -2.56 12.63 12.05
CA THR A 297 -3.15 11.82 13.11
C THR A 297 -4.67 11.78 12.93
N VAL A 298 -5.25 10.58 12.91
CA VAL A 298 -6.71 10.42 12.80
C VAL A 298 -7.35 10.82 14.12
N ILE A 299 -8.19 11.85 14.10
CA ILE A 299 -8.92 12.33 15.27
C ILE A 299 -10.35 11.80 15.32
N GLU A 300 -10.97 11.59 14.14
CA GLU A 300 -12.35 11.11 14.02
C GLU A 300 -12.49 10.24 12.76
N VAL A 301 -13.47 9.34 12.74
CA VAL A 301 -13.77 8.45 11.61
C VAL A 301 -15.24 8.56 11.20
N ASN A 302 -15.47 9.00 9.97
CA ASN A 302 -16.77 9.20 9.35
C ASN A 302 -16.98 8.18 8.23
N GLY A 303 -17.45 6.98 8.60
CA GLY A 303 -17.68 5.90 7.65
C GLY A 303 -16.39 5.34 7.04
N ALA A 304 -16.15 5.66 5.76
CA ALA A 304 -14.93 5.27 5.03
C ALA A 304 -13.83 6.35 5.08
N ASN A 305 -14.14 7.53 5.63
CA ASN A 305 -13.21 8.65 5.75
C ASN A 305 -12.72 8.80 7.19
N ALA A 306 -11.54 9.37 7.33
CA ALA A 306 -10.94 9.79 8.59
C ALA A 306 -10.73 11.30 8.54
N VAL A 307 -11.22 11.99 9.57
CA VAL A 307 -10.82 13.37 9.85
C VAL A 307 -9.46 13.29 10.52
N CYS A 308 -8.46 13.90 9.89
CA CYS A 308 -7.09 13.87 10.35
C CYS A 308 -6.63 15.28 10.71
N GLU A 309 -5.98 15.40 11.87
CA GLU A 309 -5.21 16.58 12.23
C GLU A 309 -3.77 16.38 11.81
N CYS A 310 -3.21 17.36 11.10
CA CYS A 310 -1.81 17.35 10.74
C CYS A 310 -0.96 17.93 11.87
N THR A 311 0.31 17.53 11.98
CA THR A 311 1.28 18.15 12.90
C THR A 311 1.44 19.68 12.73
N CYS A 312 0.98 20.25 11.61
CA CYS A 312 0.93 21.70 11.39
C CYS A 312 -0.40 22.35 11.84
N GLY A 313 -1.28 21.63 12.54
CA GLY A 313 -2.60 22.08 12.99
C GLY A 313 -3.71 22.05 11.93
N ASN A 314 -3.40 21.71 10.68
CA ASN A 314 -4.43 21.65 9.62
C ASN A 314 -5.28 20.38 9.75
N ILE A 315 -6.60 20.55 9.79
CA ILE A 315 -7.57 19.45 9.80
C ILE A 315 -8.04 19.15 8.36
N LYS A 316 -8.13 17.86 8.00
CA LYS A 316 -8.63 17.43 6.69
C LYS A 316 -9.31 16.07 6.75
N GLU A 317 -10.43 15.94 6.04
CA GLU A 317 -11.09 14.66 5.83
C GLU A 317 -10.46 13.90 4.65
N ILE A 318 -10.06 12.65 4.90
CA ILE A 318 -9.28 11.82 3.97
C ILE A 318 -9.84 10.40 3.95
N PRO A 319 -10.02 9.75 2.78
CA PRO A 319 -10.41 8.35 2.73
C PRO A 319 -9.38 7.45 3.42
N ILE A 320 -9.82 6.57 4.32
CA ILE A 320 -8.93 5.71 5.14
C ILE A 320 -8.06 4.82 4.26
N ILE A 321 -8.58 4.35 3.12
CA ILE A 321 -7.81 3.54 2.18
C ILE A 321 -6.57 4.28 1.65
N ARG A 322 -6.62 5.61 1.54
CA ARG A 322 -5.48 6.42 1.08
C ARG A 322 -4.43 6.65 2.16
N LEU A 323 -4.85 6.63 3.44
CA LEU A 323 -3.94 6.62 4.59
C LEU A 323 -3.21 5.28 4.67
N LEU A 324 -3.95 4.17 4.56
CA LEU A 324 -3.40 2.81 4.62
C LEU A 324 -2.45 2.50 3.46
N SER A 325 -2.75 2.99 2.24
CA SER A 325 -1.86 2.82 1.09
C SER A 325 -0.61 3.70 1.15
N GLY A 326 -0.52 4.62 2.10
CA GLY A 326 0.56 5.61 2.18
C GLY A 326 0.51 6.70 1.10
N SER A 327 -0.52 6.71 0.24
CA SER A 327 -0.68 7.71 -0.82
C SER A 327 -0.99 9.12 -0.30
N TYR A 328 -1.42 9.23 0.97
CA TYR A 328 -1.79 10.48 1.60
C TYR A 328 -1.28 10.53 3.04
N VAL A 329 -0.14 11.18 3.25
CA VAL A 329 0.58 11.19 4.54
C VAL A 329 0.90 12.61 5.06
N THR A 330 0.39 13.66 4.40
CA THR A 330 0.51 15.07 4.82
C THR A 330 -0.77 15.84 4.47
N CYS A 331 -1.05 16.98 5.12
CA CYS A 331 -2.26 17.76 4.81
C CYS A 331 -2.23 18.45 3.44
N GLY A 332 -1.08 18.49 2.77
CA GLY A 332 -0.85 19.23 1.53
C GLY A 332 -0.58 20.72 1.73
N LYS A 333 -0.77 21.25 2.94
CA LYS A 333 -0.38 22.62 3.35
C LYS A 333 0.89 22.66 4.21
N CYS A 334 1.58 21.54 4.33
CA CYS A 334 2.84 21.41 5.05
C CYS A 334 3.80 20.49 4.31
N TYR A 335 5.10 20.69 4.54
CA TYR A 335 6.14 19.79 4.05
C TYR A 335 6.74 19.03 5.24
N LYS A 336 6.63 17.70 5.21
CA LYS A 336 7.07 16.81 6.30
C LYS A 336 6.58 17.26 7.69
N GLY A 337 5.36 17.77 7.76
CA GLY A 337 4.73 18.16 9.02
C GLY A 337 5.06 19.56 9.51
N LYS A 338 5.98 20.29 8.84
CA LYS A 338 6.24 21.71 9.09
C LYS A 338 5.42 22.59 8.15
N SER A 339 4.76 23.61 8.70
CA SER A 339 4.06 24.62 7.90
C SER A 339 5.02 25.25 6.90
N TYR A 340 4.60 25.48 5.65
CA TYR A 340 5.44 26.16 4.66
C TYR A 340 5.93 27.54 5.14
N LEU A 341 5.17 28.20 6.01
CA LEU A 341 5.53 29.49 6.61
C LEU A 341 6.66 29.39 7.63
N SER A 342 6.86 28.22 8.26
CA SER A 342 7.95 28.05 9.26
C SER A 342 9.34 28.10 8.63
N PHE A 343 9.44 28.06 7.30
CA PHE A 343 10.69 28.13 6.56
C PHE A 343 11.12 29.57 6.27
N ILE A 344 10.30 30.57 6.60
CA ILE A 344 10.68 31.99 6.52
C ILE A 344 11.85 32.23 7.49
N GLY A 345 12.92 32.83 6.97
CA GLY A 345 14.18 33.05 7.68
C GLY A 345 15.21 31.92 7.50
N GLU A 346 14.81 30.72 7.03
CA GLU A 346 15.77 29.66 6.78
C GLU A 346 16.73 30.01 5.63
N LYS A 347 18.01 29.66 5.82
CA LYS A 347 19.10 29.95 4.88
C LYS A 347 19.59 28.68 4.20
N HIS A 348 19.52 28.64 2.88
CA HIS A 348 20.06 27.56 2.05
C HIS A 348 21.16 28.09 1.14
N GLY A 349 22.42 27.80 1.48
CA GLY A 349 23.58 28.44 0.86
C GLY A 349 23.55 29.95 1.09
N ASN A 350 23.39 30.72 0.01
CA ASN A 350 23.39 32.19 0.04
C ASN A 350 22.00 32.79 -0.14
N LEU A 351 20.95 31.98 -0.01
CA LEU A 351 19.57 32.38 -0.21
C LEU A 351 18.81 32.23 1.11
N ILE A 352 18.19 33.32 1.55
CA ILE A 352 17.37 33.38 2.78
C ILE A 352 15.91 33.44 2.33
N CYS A 353 15.09 32.49 2.77
CA CYS A 353 13.66 32.51 2.49
C CYS A 353 13.02 33.72 3.17
N LYS A 354 12.36 34.60 2.39
CA LYS A 354 11.64 35.76 2.92
C LYS A 354 10.14 35.56 2.91
N TYR A 355 9.64 34.89 1.88
CA TYR A 355 8.20 34.70 1.70
C TYR A 355 7.90 33.39 1.01
N VAL A 356 6.78 32.76 1.37
CA VAL A 356 6.29 31.54 0.72
C VAL A 356 4.84 31.76 0.31
N PHE A 357 4.55 31.55 -0.97
CA PHE A 357 3.23 31.78 -1.55
C PHE A 357 2.84 30.70 -2.54
N THR A 358 1.59 30.70 -3.00
CA THR A 358 1.10 29.69 -3.94
C THR A 358 0.97 30.31 -5.34
N LYS A 359 1.53 29.65 -6.36
CA LYS A 359 1.37 30.01 -7.79
C LYS A 359 1.06 28.73 -8.56
N ASN A 360 -0.02 28.71 -9.35
CA ASN A 360 -0.46 27.53 -10.12
C ASN A 360 -0.54 26.24 -9.28
N LYS A 361 -1.15 26.30 -8.09
CA LYS A 361 -1.27 25.18 -7.13
C LYS A 361 0.07 24.61 -6.63
N ARG A 362 1.18 25.35 -6.78
CA ARG A 362 2.51 24.98 -6.26
C ARG A 362 3.00 26.04 -5.27
N TYR A 363 3.65 25.60 -4.20
CA TYR A 363 4.32 26.50 -3.27
C TYR A 363 5.64 27.02 -3.88
N ILE A 364 5.75 28.34 -3.95
CA ILE A 364 6.90 29.09 -4.44
C ILE A 364 7.54 29.79 -3.25
N VAL A 365 8.86 29.73 -3.20
CA VAL A 365 9.68 30.41 -2.21
C VAL A 365 10.34 31.61 -2.88
N GLN A 366 10.13 32.78 -2.30
CA GLN A 366 10.87 33.99 -2.62
C GLN A 366 12.03 34.13 -1.64
N CYS A 367 13.25 34.05 -2.16
CA CYS A 367 14.47 34.15 -1.40
C CYS A 367 15.20 35.46 -1.70
N GLU A 368 15.82 36.05 -0.69
CA GLU A 368 16.77 37.13 -0.85
C GLU A 368 18.20 36.58 -0.79
N CYS A 369 19.08 37.04 -1.68
CA CYS A 369 20.49 36.66 -1.61
C CYS A 369 21.21 37.39 -0.47
N SER A 370 21.84 36.63 0.43
CA SER A 370 22.60 37.16 1.58
C SER A 370 23.84 37.98 1.20
N PHE A 371 24.26 37.97 -0.07
CA PHE A 371 25.44 38.71 -0.52
C PHE A 371 25.10 39.94 -1.35
N CYS A 372 24.07 39.89 -2.21
CA CYS A 372 23.77 40.99 -3.14
C CYS A 372 22.34 41.53 -3.03
N GLY A 373 21.55 41.06 -2.05
CA GLY A 373 20.17 41.50 -1.80
C GLY A 373 19.16 41.13 -2.90
N SER A 374 19.56 40.40 -3.93
CA SER A 374 18.65 40.15 -5.05
C SER A 374 17.56 39.15 -4.70
N ILE A 375 16.34 39.45 -5.10
CA ILE A 375 15.20 38.54 -5.00
C ILE A 375 15.28 37.43 -6.05
N ASN A 376 15.06 36.19 -5.60
CA ASN A 376 15.06 34.96 -6.37
C ASN A 376 13.76 34.20 -6.09
N GLU A 377 13.10 33.69 -7.12
CA GLU A 377 11.95 32.80 -6.96
C GLU A 377 12.29 31.38 -7.41
N MET A 378 11.79 30.39 -6.67
CA MET A 378 11.91 28.97 -7.00
C MET A 378 10.80 28.14 -6.36
N SER A 379 10.64 26.89 -6.81
CA SER A 379 9.69 25.99 -6.14
C SER A 379 10.15 25.65 -4.72
N PHE A 380 9.20 25.42 -3.80
CA PHE A 380 9.53 25.00 -2.44
C PHE A 380 10.36 23.72 -2.40
N SER A 381 10.08 22.77 -3.30
CA SER A 381 10.88 21.55 -3.42
C SER A 381 12.34 21.86 -3.71
N GLU A 382 12.62 22.76 -4.67
CA GLU A 382 13.98 23.15 -5.05
C GLU A 382 14.75 23.84 -3.92
N PHE A 383 14.07 24.68 -3.14
CA PHE A 383 14.62 25.33 -1.94
C PHE A 383 14.93 24.29 -0.85
N ASN A 384 13.94 23.50 -0.44
CA ASN A 384 14.08 22.58 0.68
C ASN A 384 15.04 21.41 0.39
N THR A 385 15.12 20.91 -0.85
CA THR A 385 16.13 19.89 -1.20
C THR A 385 17.54 20.47 -1.31
N GLY A 386 17.71 21.79 -1.20
CA GLY A 386 18.99 22.46 -1.44
C GLY A 386 19.47 22.30 -2.88
N LYS A 387 18.57 22.09 -3.85
CA LYS A 387 18.96 21.92 -5.26
C LYS A 387 19.50 23.24 -5.82
N ARG A 388 19.01 24.36 -5.29
CA ARG A 388 19.51 25.69 -5.60
C ARG A 388 19.91 26.43 -4.33
N THR A 389 21.22 26.60 -4.17
CA THR A 389 21.85 27.26 -3.01
C THR A 389 22.51 28.58 -3.37
N LEU A 390 22.54 28.93 -4.67
CA LEU A 390 23.23 30.09 -5.21
C LEU A 390 22.26 31.06 -5.88
N CYS A 391 22.63 32.34 -5.80
CA CYS A 391 21.95 33.44 -6.45
C CYS A 391 22.13 33.38 -7.98
N THR A 392 21.08 33.72 -8.74
CA THR A 392 21.17 33.84 -10.21
C THR A 392 21.71 35.18 -10.70
N LYS A 393 21.91 36.15 -9.80
CA LYS A 393 22.41 37.49 -10.14
C LYS A 393 23.86 37.73 -9.70
N CYS A 394 24.39 36.95 -8.76
CA CYS A 394 25.75 37.12 -8.26
C CYS A 394 26.46 35.79 -8.02
N ASN A 395 27.79 35.84 -8.02
CA ASN A 395 28.65 34.78 -7.53
C ASN A 395 29.51 35.35 -6.38
N ASN A 396 29.26 34.87 -5.16
CA ASN A 396 29.89 35.34 -3.92
C ASN A 396 29.90 36.87 -3.78
N GLY A 397 28.75 37.52 -4.02
CA GLY A 397 28.57 38.97 -3.84
C GLY A 397 28.95 39.84 -5.04
N ILE A 398 29.72 39.32 -6.01
CA ILE A 398 30.03 40.04 -7.24
C ILE A 398 28.89 39.80 -8.24
N LYS A 399 28.24 40.86 -8.75
CA LYS A 399 27.20 40.69 -9.78
C LYS A 399 27.85 40.15 -11.04
N TYR A 400 27.14 39.29 -11.77
CA TYR A 400 27.71 38.62 -12.94
C TYR A 400 28.26 39.59 -14.00
N LYS A 401 27.59 40.72 -14.21
CA LYS A 401 28.06 41.80 -15.11
C LYS A 401 29.41 42.41 -14.68
N ASP A 402 29.73 42.42 -13.39
CA ASP A 402 30.94 43.03 -12.85
C ASP A 402 32.18 42.13 -13.03
N TYR A 403 32.02 40.96 -13.67
CA TYR A 403 33.14 40.12 -14.09
C TYR A 403 33.71 40.57 -15.44
N ILE A 404 32.95 41.31 -16.26
CA ILE A 404 33.43 41.81 -17.57
C ILE A 404 34.64 42.72 -17.36
N GLY A 405 35.69 42.50 -18.14
CA GLY A 405 36.98 43.22 -18.05
C GLY A 405 37.96 42.65 -17.04
N LYS A 406 37.54 41.75 -16.12
CA LYS A 406 38.47 41.14 -15.15
C LYS A 406 39.37 40.09 -15.81
N THR A 407 40.62 40.04 -15.37
CA THR A 407 41.64 39.13 -15.87
C THR A 407 41.96 38.02 -14.87
N TYR A 408 42.10 36.79 -15.36
CA TYR A 408 42.41 35.58 -14.59
C TYR A 408 43.53 34.81 -15.30
N GLY A 409 44.78 35.09 -14.93
CA GLY A 409 45.95 34.61 -15.67
C GLY A 409 46.02 35.28 -17.04
N PHE A 410 45.93 34.49 -18.12
CA PHE A 410 45.94 34.99 -19.50
C PHE A 410 44.54 35.16 -20.09
N LEU A 411 43.49 35.02 -19.29
CA LEU A 411 42.10 35.10 -19.73
C LEU A 411 41.46 36.40 -19.25
N THR A 412 40.87 37.16 -20.16
CA THR A 412 40.07 38.34 -19.87
C THR A 412 38.60 38.02 -20.12
N VAL A 413 37.72 38.26 -19.15
CA VAL A 413 36.28 38.06 -19.33
C VAL A 413 35.74 39.16 -20.23
N ILE A 414 35.15 38.79 -21.37
CA ILE A 414 34.59 39.76 -22.34
C ILE A 414 33.06 39.76 -22.34
N GLU A 415 32.43 38.64 -21.97
CA GLU A 415 30.97 38.51 -21.92
C GLU A 415 30.57 37.59 -20.77
N VAL A 416 29.39 37.84 -20.16
CA VAL A 416 28.86 37.02 -19.08
C VAL A 416 27.38 36.74 -19.29
N ASN A 417 27.02 35.45 -19.29
CA ASN A 417 25.65 34.97 -19.28
C ASN A 417 25.40 34.11 -18.04
N ARG A 418 24.76 34.71 -17.03
CA ARG A 418 24.55 34.11 -15.70
C ARG A 418 25.87 33.58 -15.13
N ALA A 419 25.96 32.28 -14.86
CA ALA A 419 27.16 31.65 -14.28
C ALA A 419 28.27 31.36 -15.31
N LYS A 420 28.05 31.65 -16.59
CA LYS A 420 29.02 31.39 -17.66
C LYS A 420 29.68 32.68 -18.12
N ALA A 421 30.98 32.64 -18.32
CA ALA A 421 31.78 33.73 -18.86
C ALA A 421 32.43 33.29 -20.16
N VAL A 422 32.34 34.14 -21.19
CA VAL A 422 33.18 34.06 -22.37
C VAL A 422 34.45 34.83 -22.06
N CYS A 423 35.58 34.15 -22.15
CA CYS A 423 36.88 34.72 -21.87
C CYS A 423 37.75 34.69 -23.12
N GLU A 424 38.40 35.80 -23.41
CA GLU A 424 39.41 35.91 -24.44
C GLU A 424 40.80 35.73 -23.84
N CYS A 425 41.59 34.84 -24.43
CA CYS A 425 42.97 34.64 -24.00
C CYS A 425 43.90 35.64 -24.67
N THR A 426 45.05 35.94 -24.08
CA THR A 426 46.11 36.75 -24.71
C THR A 426 46.60 36.22 -26.06
N CYS A 427 46.31 34.97 -26.41
CA CYS A 427 46.61 34.40 -27.73
C CYS A 427 45.48 34.61 -28.76
N GLY A 428 44.43 35.35 -28.43
CA GLY A 428 43.23 35.59 -29.26
C GLY A 428 42.12 34.53 -29.13
N ASN A 429 42.39 33.37 -28.53
CA ASN A 429 41.40 32.30 -28.44
C ASN A 429 40.30 32.63 -27.42
N LYS A 430 39.04 32.48 -27.84
CA LYS A 430 37.86 32.64 -26.99
C LYS A 430 37.41 31.29 -26.42
N ILE A 431 37.08 31.26 -25.14
CA ILE A 431 36.61 30.07 -24.44
C ILE A 431 35.42 30.40 -23.54
N GLU A 432 34.48 29.47 -23.45
CA GLU A 432 33.41 29.52 -22.46
C GLU A 432 33.84 28.76 -21.19
N CYS A 433 33.60 29.36 -20.02
CA CYS A 433 33.85 28.70 -18.74
C CYS A 433 32.89 29.16 -17.65
N LEU A 434 32.78 28.37 -16.58
CA LEU A 434 31.98 28.75 -15.42
C LEU A 434 32.74 29.79 -14.59
N ILE A 435 32.05 30.83 -14.14
CA ILE A 435 32.61 31.91 -13.31
C ILE A 435 33.23 31.36 -12.03
N SER A 436 32.64 30.32 -11.44
CA SER A 436 33.18 29.61 -10.27
C SER A 436 34.53 28.93 -10.52
N THR A 437 34.94 28.75 -11.78
CA THR A 437 36.19 28.10 -12.18
C THR A 437 37.28 29.07 -12.65
N LEU A 438 36.97 30.36 -12.80
CA LEU A 438 37.91 31.37 -13.33
C LEU A 438 39.21 31.45 -12.52
N ASN A 439 39.15 31.40 -11.19
CA ASN A 439 40.35 31.39 -10.35
C ASN A 439 41.27 30.17 -10.57
N LYS A 440 40.73 29.07 -11.10
CA LYS A 440 41.48 27.83 -11.37
C LYS A 440 41.99 27.75 -12.82
N ARG A 441 41.26 28.35 -13.77
CA ARG A 441 41.61 28.33 -15.20
C ARG A 441 42.40 29.58 -15.55
N LYS A 442 43.70 29.41 -15.83
CA LYS A 442 44.62 30.53 -16.13
C LYS A 442 44.93 30.71 -17.63
N THR A 443 44.50 29.78 -18.51
CA THR A 443 44.79 29.80 -19.96
C THR A 443 43.61 29.22 -20.76
N CYS A 444 43.57 29.46 -22.09
CA CYS A 444 42.55 28.87 -22.96
C CYS A 444 42.66 27.34 -23.10
N GLY A 445 43.82 26.77 -22.77
CA GLY A 445 44.15 25.35 -23.00
C GLY A 445 44.92 25.11 -24.32
N GLU A 446 44.81 26.04 -25.27
CA GLU A 446 45.48 26.02 -26.57
C GLU A 446 46.69 26.97 -26.64
N CYS A 447 47.15 27.45 -25.48
CA CYS A 447 48.32 28.30 -25.38
C CYS A 447 49.20 27.90 -24.20
N TYR A 448 50.51 28.18 -24.33
CA TYR A 448 51.49 28.01 -23.28
C TYR A 448 52.05 29.38 -22.88
N LYS A 449 51.92 29.73 -21.59
CA LYS A 449 52.32 31.05 -21.04
C LYS A 449 51.84 32.23 -21.90
N GLY A 450 50.58 32.17 -22.37
CA GLY A 450 49.94 33.25 -23.11
C GLY A 450 50.23 33.32 -24.61
N LYS A 451 51.09 32.43 -25.15
CA LYS A 451 51.36 32.32 -26.60
C LYS A 451 50.76 31.05 -27.17
N SER A 452 50.16 31.13 -28.36
CA SER A 452 49.65 29.96 -29.08
C SER A 452 50.76 28.92 -29.23
N TYR A 453 50.44 27.65 -29.03
CA TYR A 453 51.38 26.56 -29.27
C TYR A 453 52.01 26.65 -30.68
N SER A 454 51.22 26.98 -31.70
CA SER A 454 51.70 27.12 -33.09
C SER A 454 52.87 28.10 -33.25
N SER A 455 52.96 29.14 -32.40
CA SER A 455 54.05 30.14 -32.44
C SER A 455 55.43 29.60 -32.03
N PHE A 456 55.51 28.34 -31.63
CA PHE A 456 56.75 27.66 -31.24
C PHE A 456 57.25 26.66 -32.28
N ILE A 457 56.50 26.41 -33.35
CA ILE A 457 56.96 25.60 -34.49
C ILE A 457 58.17 26.33 -35.13
N GLY A 458 59.23 25.58 -35.43
CA GLY A 458 60.49 26.08 -35.96
C GLY A 458 61.50 26.55 -34.91
N LYS A 459 61.13 26.66 -33.62
CA LYS A 459 62.06 27.07 -32.56
C LYS A 459 62.88 25.91 -32.02
N THR A 460 64.15 26.18 -31.74
CA THR A 460 65.10 25.22 -31.17
C THR A 460 65.29 25.45 -29.67
N PHE A 461 65.26 24.36 -28.89
CA PHE A 461 65.48 24.34 -27.45
C PHE A 461 66.50 23.26 -27.11
N GLY A 462 67.70 23.67 -26.65
CA GLY A 462 68.81 22.74 -26.52
C GLY A 462 69.20 22.18 -27.90
N THR A 463 69.11 20.87 -28.09
CA THR A 463 69.36 20.22 -29.39
C THR A 463 68.07 19.80 -30.10
N LEU A 464 66.89 20.25 -29.66
CA LEU A 464 65.61 19.82 -30.24
C LEU A 464 64.90 21.00 -30.91
N THR A 465 64.63 20.88 -32.21
CA THR A 465 63.82 21.84 -32.99
C THR A 465 62.39 21.33 -33.11
N ILE A 466 61.41 22.12 -32.69
CA ILE A 466 60.00 21.76 -32.79
C ILE A 466 59.55 21.84 -34.26
N LYS A 467 59.05 20.74 -34.80
CA LYS A 467 58.54 20.67 -36.19
C LYS A 467 57.03 20.71 -36.25
N ASN A 468 56.34 20.12 -35.27
CA ASN A 468 54.89 20.09 -35.22
C ASN A 468 54.38 20.01 -33.78
N ILE A 469 53.09 20.30 -33.58
CA ILE A 469 52.43 20.20 -32.28
C ILE A 469 51.16 19.37 -32.43
N LEU A 470 51.14 18.24 -31.73
CA LEU A 470 50.12 17.22 -31.81
C LEU A 470 49.22 17.24 -30.58
N SER A 471 47.97 16.80 -30.76
CA SER A 471 47.12 16.43 -29.65
C SER A 471 47.60 15.09 -29.04
N SER A 472 47.33 14.86 -27.74
CA SER A 472 47.76 13.63 -27.06
C SER A 472 47.15 12.34 -27.65
N THR A 473 46.14 12.46 -28.51
CA THR A 473 45.47 11.36 -29.22
C THR A 473 46.15 10.99 -30.54
N GLU A 474 46.93 11.89 -31.13
CA GLU A 474 47.61 11.69 -32.44
C GLU A 474 49.05 11.20 -32.29
N SER A 475 49.63 11.28 -31.08
CA SER A 475 51.00 10.83 -30.82
C SER A 475 51.06 9.36 -30.35
N ASN A 476 52.01 8.56 -30.85
CA ASN A 476 52.32 7.19 -30.38
C ASN A 476 52.89 7.12 -28.93
N TYR A 477 52.65 8.14 -28.10
CA TYR A 477 53.19 8.29 -26.74
C TYR A 477 52.38 7.48 -25.71
N LYS A 478 53.01 6.50 -25.05
CA LYS A 478 52.35 5.61 -24.06
C LYS A 478 51.92 6.38 -22.78
N LYS A 479 50.63 6.28 -22.46
CA LYS A 479 49.88 6.98 -21.40
C LYS A 479 50.49 6.89 -19.99
N SER A 480 50.43 8.00 -19.26
CA SER A 480 50.20 8.01 -17.80
C SER A 480 48.78 8.53 -17.51
N LYS A 481 48.18 8.10 -16.39
CA LYS A 481 46.75 8.23 -16.03
C LYS A 481 46.27 9.67 -15.71
N TYR A 482 47.08 10.72 -15.94
CA TYR A 482 46.78 12.08 -15.51
C TYR A 482 47.19 13.15 -16.55
N LYS A 483 46.19 13.94 -16.99
CA LYS A 483 46.22 15.16 -17.85
C LYS A 483 46.55 15.01 -19.35
N MET A 484 45.69 15.62 -20.19
CA MET A 484 45.95 15.95 -21.60
C MET A 484 47.04 17.01 -21.68
N TYR A 485 48.16 16.70 -22.32
CA TYR A 485 49.22 17.66 -22.64
C TYR A 485 49.35 17.76 -24.17
N LYS A 486 49.63 18.96 -24.69
CA LYS A 486 50.08 19.10 -26.09
C LYS A 486 51.47 18.48 -26.22
N ILE A 487 51.70 17.71 -27.28
CA ILE A 487 52.96 17.02 -27.55
C ILE A 487 53.67 17.77 -28.68
N ALA A 488 54.93 18.14 -28.48
CA ALA A 488 55.76 18.65 -29.57
C ALA A 488 56.45 17.46 -30.25
N GLU A 489 56.29 17.37 -31.57
CA GLU A 489 57.17 16.58 -32.43
C GLU A 489 58.40 17.42 -32.72
N CYS A 490 59.57 16.86 -32.43
CA CYS A 490 60.84 17.55 -32.50
C CYS A 490 61.87 16.72 -33.26
N GLU A 491 62.82 17.39 -33.88
CA GLU A 491 63.96 16.78 -34.53
C GLU A 491 65.23 17.18 -33.78
N CYS A 492 66.12 16.22 -33.53
CA CYS A 492 67.39 16.49 -32.87
C CYS A 492 68.41 17.08 -33.84
N THR A 493 68.93 18.27 -33.54
CA THR A 493 69.98 18.93 -34.34
C THR A 493 71.32 18.17 -34.29
N ASN A 494 71.54 17.32 -33.28
CA ASN A 494 72.80 16.58 -33.14
C ASN A 494 72.79 15.20 -33.82
N CYS A 495 71.63 14.53 -33.93
CA CYS A 495 71.56 13.16 -34.44
C CYS A 495 70.40 12.91 -35.43
N GLY A 496 69.63 13.94 -35.79
CA GLY A 496 68.50 13.85 -36.74
C GLY A 496 67.26 13.12 -36.21
N GLU A 497 67.35 12.44 -35.06
CA GLU A 497 66.26 11.60 -34.56
C GLU A 497 64.98 12.37 -34.22
N LYS A 498 63.84 11.76 -34.57
CA LYS A 498 62.51 12.26 -34.23
C LYS A 498 62.19 11.98 -32.76
N ASN A 499 61.67 12.99 -32.07
CA ASN A 499 61.39 12.97 -30.65
C ASN A 499 59.99 13.52 -30.36
N PHE A 500 59.29 12.90 -29.42
CA PHE A 500 57.97 13.35 -28.97
C PHE A 500 58.04 13.75 -27.50
N LYS A 501 57.91 15.05 -27.21
CA LYS A 501 58.03 15.56 -25.83
C LYS A 501 56.79 16.35 -25.44
N PRO A 502 56.26 16.15 -24.21
CA PRO A 502 55.24 17.04 -23.67
C PRO A 502 55.73 18.49 -23.66
N PHE A 503 54.86 19.43 -24.06
CA PHE A 503 55.29 20.81 -24.30
C PHE A 503 55.90 21.52 -23.08
N TYR A 504 55.57 21.09 -21.86
CA TYR A 504 56.15 21.67 -20.64
C TYR A 504 57.67 21.48 -20.52
N TYR A 505 58.28 20.54 -21.25
CA TYR A 505 59.74 20.34 -21.28
C TYR A 505 60.49 21.55 -21.85
N PHE A 506 59.88 22.30 -22.77
CA PHE A 506 60.47 23.48 -23.40
C PHE A 506 60.35 24.75 -22.54
N GLY A 507 59.64 24.66 -21.41
CA GLY A 507 59.23 25.82 -20.62
C GLY A 507 60.22 26.38 -19.59
N ASN A 508 61.31 25.65 -19.31
CA ASN A 508 62.20 25.88 -18.16
C ASN A 508 63.71 25.90 -18.51
N ASN A 509 64.11 26.18 -19.76
CA ASN A 509 65.53 26.18 -20.19
C ASN A 509 66.32 24.92 -19.77
N ARG A 510 65.65 23.78 -19.63
CA ARG A 510 66.36 22.51 -19.42
C ARG A 510 67.11 22.21 -20.72
N LYS A 511 68.40 21.89 -20.67
CA LYS A 511 69.17 21.41 -21.83
C LYS A 511 68.51 20.13 -22.35
N THR A 512 67.54 20.27 -23.25
CA THR A 512 66.77 19.16 -23.82
C THR A 512 67.62 18.51 -24.90
N CYS A 513 68.09 17.30 -24.62
CA CYS A 513 68.70 16.41 -25.58
C CYS A 513 67.69 15.33 -25.98
N CYS A 514 67.84 14.70 -27.15
CA CYS A 514 66.98 13.58 -27.54
C CYS A 514 67.18 12.37 -26.61
N ASP A 515 66.18 11.49 -26.53
CA ASP A 515 66.28 10.30 -25.66
C ASP A 515 67.47 9.41 -26.02
N PHE A 516 67.81 9.34 -27.31
CA PHE A 516 68.96 8.60 -27.82
C PHE A 516 70.30 9.15 -27.30
N CYS A 517 70.56 10.45 -27.48
CA CYS A 517 71.77 11.10 -26.97
C CYS A 517 71.79 11.18 -25.43
N TYR A 518 70.62 11.25 -24.77
CA TYR A 518 70.53 11.16 -23.32
C TYR A 518 70.85 9.76 -22.78
N GLN A 519 70.40 8.70 -23.45
CA GLN A 519 70.74 7.31 -23.08
C GLN A 519 72.23 7.01 -23.26
N ASN A 520 72.85 7.53 -24.32
CA ASN A 520 74.29 7.39 -24.53
C ASN A 520 75.16 8.24 -23.58
N SER A 521 74.59 9.27 -22.94
CA SER A 521 75.28 10.04 -21.88
C SER A 521 75.01 9.53 -20.45
N THR A 522 74.03 8.63 -20.25
CA THR A 522 73.64 8.10 -18.94
C THR A 522 74.30 6.77 -18.56
N VAL A 523 75.18 6.23 -19.41
CA VAL A 523 76.06 5.08 -19.08
C VAL A 523 76.96 5.37 -17.85
N ILE A 524 77.10 6.63 -17.41
CA ILE A 524 77.96 7.03 -16.28
C ILE A 524 77.22 7.13 -14.91
N LYS A 525 75.88 6.96 -14.81
CA LYS A 525 75.16 7.23 -13.53
C LYS A 525 74.61 6.03 -12.74
N ASN A 526 75.02 4.80 -13.05
CA ASN A 526 74.61 3.61 -12.26
C ASN A 526 75.77 2.86 -11.58
N SER A 527 76.83 3.58 -11.19
CA SER A 527 77.75 3.11 -10.15
C SER A 527 78.07 4.27 -9.21
N TYR A 528 77.61 4.20 -7.96
CA TYR A 528 78.25 5.00 -6.91
C TYR A 528 79.61 4.33 -6.67
N PRO A 529 80.75 5.00 -6.92
CA PRO A 529 82.04 4.47 -6.52
C PRO A 529 82.08 4.35 -4.99
N ASP A 530 82.72 3.28 -4.50
CA ASP A 530 82.67 2.90 -3.08
C ASP A 530 83.20 3.98 -2.13
N ASN A 531 84.04 4.89 -2.64
CA ASN A 531 84.58 6.03 -1.88
C ASN A 531 83.53 7.08 -1.47
N ILE A 532 82.49 7.33 -2.28
CA ILE A 532 81.44 8.32 -1.97
C ILE A 532 80.44 7.77 -0.95
N LEU A 533 80.22 6.45 -0.97
CA LEU A 533 79.29 5.79 -0.04
C LEU A 533 79.77 5.89 1.41
N ASN A 534 81.08 5.83 1.65
CA ASN A 534 81.65 5.94 2.98
C ASN A 534 81.40 7.31 3.64
N ASN A 535 81.21 8.38 2.87
CA ASN A 535 80.91 9.73 3.39
C ASN A 535 79.56 9.86 4.10
N TYR A 536 78.72 8.83 4.05
CA TYR A 536 77.43 8.79 4.74
C TYR A 536 77.49 8.03 6.06
N ILE A 537 78.53 7.22 6.30
CA ILE A 537 78.71 6.50 7.56
C ILE A 537 79.00 7.51 8.68
N GLY A 538 78.35 7.34 9.84
CA GLY A 538 78.38 8.25 10.97
C GLY A 538 77.40 9.43 10.86
N LYS A 539 76.81 9.69 9.69
CA LYS A 539 75.83 10.78 9.54
C LYS A 539 74.47 10.41 10.11
N ARG A 540 73.84 11.41 10.70
CA ARG A 540 72.52 11.31 11.33
C ARG A 540 71.44 11.89 10.43
N TYR A 541 70.37 11.14 10.23
CA TYR A 541 69.18 11.51 9.45
C TYR A 541 67.94 11.24 10.31
N GLY A 542 67.36 12.29 10.88
CA GLY A 542 66.30 12.16 11.90
C GLY A 542 66.84 11.48 13.16
N HIS A 543 66.25 10.33 13.53
CA HIS A 543 66.63 9.50 14.68
C HIS A 543 67.52 8.31 14.30
N LEU A 544 68.03 8.27 13.06
CA LEU A 544 68.87 7.18 12.56
C LEU A 544 70.30 7.68 12.30
N THR A 545 71.28 7.01 12.87
CA THR A 545 72.70 7.18 12.56
C THR A 545 73.16 6.04 11.66
N ILE A 546 73.73 6.34 10.50
CA ILE A 546 74.20 5.32 9.57
C ILE A 546 75.48 4.70 10.12
N ILE A 547 75.50 3.38 10.28
CA ILE A 547 76.65 2.60 10.78
C ILE A 547 77.32 1.75 9.69
N GLY A 548 76.71 1.60 8.51
CA GLY A 548 77.31 0.90 7.39
C GLY A 548 76.46 0.96 6.12
N ILE A 549 77.05 0.69 4.97
CA ILE A 549 76.36 0.74 3.67
C ILE A 549 76.69 -0.51 2.85
N LYS A 550 75.70 -1.06 2.16
CA LYS A 550 75.85 -2.18 1.23
C LYS A 550 75.11 -1.94 -0.08
N LYS A 551 75.63 -2.50 -1.17
CA LYS A 551 74.93 -2.55 -2.48
C LYS A 551 73.84 -3.64 -2.41
N GLY A 552 72.63 -3.31 -2.84
CA GLY A 552 71.48 -4.22 -2.93
C GLY A 552 71.14 -4.60 -4.38
N GLY A 553 70.15 -5.48 -4.56
CA GLY A 553 69.70 -5.91 -5.89
C GLY A 553 69.04 -4.80 -6.72
N LYS A 554 69.22 -4.84 -8.05
CA LYS A 554 68.83 -3.81 -9.04
C LYS A 554 69.45 -2.42 -8.79
N GLY A 555 70.72 -2.37 -8.37
CA GLY A 555 71.49 -1.12 -8.28
C GLY A 555 71.11 -0.17 -7.13
N GLY A 556 70.27 -0.61 -6.17
CA GLY A 556 69.90 0.18 -5.01
C GLY A 556 70.94 0.13 -3.89
N VAL A 557 71.18 1.23 -3.18
CA VAL A 557 72.09 1.30 -2.03
C VAL A 557 71.30 1.21 -0.71
N ILE A 558 71.70 0.31 0.19
CA ILE A 558 71.08 0.09 1.50
C ILE A 558 72.03 0.59 2.60
N ALA A 559 71.53 1.46 3.46
CA ALA A 559 72.19 1.91 4.68
C ALA A 559 71.71 1.06 5.87
N ARG A 560 72.66 0.54 6.65
CA ARG A 560 72.46 -0.02 7.98
C ARG A 560 72.59 1.11 8.99
N CYS A 561 71.61 1.26 9.87
CA CYS A 561 71.51 2.38 10.80
C CYS A 561 71.22 1.89 12.22
N VAL A 562 71.72 2.62 13.22
CA VAL A 562 71.29 2.52 14.62
C VAL A 562 70.31 3.66 14.89
N CYS A 563 69.18 3.33 15.51
CA CYS A 563 68.20 4.32 15.94
C CYS A 563 68.53 4.84 17.35
N ASP A 564 68.03 6.01 17.72
CA ASP A 564 68.13 6.55 19.10
C ASP A 564 67.63 5.57 20.18
N CYS A 565 66.67 4.73 19.83
CA CYS A 565 66.15 3.69 20.73
C CYS A 565 67.08 2.45 20.85
N GLY A 566 68.27 2.49 20.26
CA GLY A 566 69.28 1.42 20.31
C GLY A 566 69.13 0.32 19.25
N ASN A 567 67.99 0.24 18.56
CA ASN A 567 67.74 -0.82 17.57
C ASN A 567 68.46 -0.56 16.23
N GLU A 568 69.06 -1.61 15.66
CA GLU A 568 69.59 -1.61 14.29
C GLU A 568 68.51 -1.84 13.23
N CYS A 569 68.61 -1.16 12.09
CA CYS A 569 67.70 -1.36 10.95
C CYS A 569 68.37 -1.08 9.59
N GLU A 570 67.76 -1.56 8.51
CA GLU A 570 68.21 -1.31 7.15
C GLU A 570 67.20 -0.45 6.37
N ARG A 571 67.71 0.58 5.67
CA ARG A 571 66.92 1.54 4.88
C ARG A 571 67.59 1.81 3.54
N ARG A 572 66.80 2.21 2.52
CA ARG A 572 67.37 2.72 1.27
C ARG A 572 68.01 4.09 1.52
N LEU A 573 69.25 4.26 1.06
CA LEU A 573 70.02 5.48 1.27
C LEU A 573 69.32 6.70 0.65
N THR A 574 68.72 6.55 -0.53
CA THR A 574 67.98 7.64 -1.19
C THR A 574 66.79 8.15 -0.37
N TYR A 575 66.08 7.27 0.35
CA TYR A 575 64.97 7.68 1.21
C TYR A 575 65.41 8.46 2.45
N LEU A 576 66.59 8.17 2.99
CA LEU A 576 67.15 8.93 4.11
C LEU A 576 67.53 10.35 3.71
N ILE A 577 68.03 10.53 2.48
CA ILE A 577 68.58 11.81 1.99
C ILE A 577 67.49 12.71 1.37
N GLU A 578 66.55 12.13 0.60
CA GLU A 578 65.60 12.91 -0.19
C GLU A 578 64.30 13.26 0.55
N THR A 579 63.94 12.53 1.61
CA THR A 579 62.65 12.74 2.29
C THR A 579 62.78 13.72 3.46
N LYS A 580 61.90 14.73 3.51
CA LYS A 580 61.80 15.69 4.63
C LYS A 580 61.04 15.13 5.86
N ARG A 581 61.09 13.82 6.11
CA ARG A 581 60.39 13.17 7.23
C ARG A 581 61.39 12.74 8.29
N ASP A 582 60.96 12.75 9.55
CA ASP A 582 61.75 12.18 10.63
C ASP A 582 61.90 10.67 10.42
N ASN A 583 63.15 10.23 10.18
CA ASN A 583 63.46 8.83 9.95
C ASN A 583 63.72 8.13 11.29
N PHE A 584 63.09 6.97 11.52
CA PHE A 584 63.26 6.12 12.71
C PHE A 584 63.18 4.63 12.32
N CYS A 585 63.60 3.74 13.23
CA CYS A 585 63.53 2.30 12.99
C CYS A 585 62.07 1.80 13.00
N ASN A 586 61.84 0.57 12.52
CA ASN A 586 60.50 -0.01 12.46
C ASN A 586 59.86 -0.26 13.84
N ASP A 587 60.65 -0.18 14.91
CA ASP A 587 60.23 -0.45 16.28
C ASP A 587 60.04 0.83 17.11
N CYS A 588 60.15 2.00 16.47
CA CYS A 588 60.00 3.29 17.13
C CYS A 588 58.91 4.12 16.40
N PHE A 589 58.16 4.92 17.16
CA PHE A 589 57.10 5.82 16.68
C PHE A 589 57.29 7.19 17.32
N ASN A 590 57.35 8.23 16.49
CA ASN A 590 57.57 9.61 16.93
C ASN A 590 58.76 9.75 17.90
N GLY A 591 59.86 9.07 17.59
CA GLY A 591 61.10 9.09 18.37
C GLY A 591 61.12 8.20 19.63
N LYS A 592 60.05 7.47 19.97
CA LYS A 592 60.00 6.57 21.15
C LYS A 592 59.83 5.10 20.78
N SER A 593 60.38 4.20 21.59
CA SER A 593 60.23 2.76 21.40
C SER A 593 58.79 2.34 21.61
N TYR A 594 58.27 1.41 20.80
CA TYR A 594 56.94 0.85 21.04
C TYR A 594 56.83 0.24 22.45
N LYS A 595 57.92 -0.33 23.00
CA LYS A 595 57.93 -0.88 24.37
C LYS A 595 57.55 0.15 25.43
N ASP A 596 57.87 1.42 25.22
CA ASP A 596 57.58 2.52 26.15
C ASP A 596 56.08 2.86 26.24
N TYR A 597 55.25 2.23 25.38
CA TYR A 597 53.81 2.41 25.37
C TYR A 597 53.07 1.28 26.10
N ILE A 598 53.76 0.21 26.49
CA ILE A 598 53.17 -0.85 27.32
C ILE A 598 52.80 -0.25 28.69
N GLY A 599 51.58 -0.52 29.15
CA GLY A 599 51.02 0.04 30.37
C GLY A 599 50.34 1.40 30.20
N LYS A 600 50.56 2.12 29.10
CA LYS A 600 49.89 3.41 28.84
C LYS A 600 48.42 3.22 28.47
N VAL A 601 47.62 4.23 28.81
CA VAL A 601 46.17 4.24 28.62
C VAL A 601 45.80 5.22 27.51
N TYR A 602 44.99 4.76 26.56
CA TYR A 602 44.44 5.54 25.45
C TYR A 602 42.91 5.36 25.44
N GLY A 603 42.17 6.39 25.82
CA GLY A 603 40.75 6.25 26.12
C GLY A 603 40.55 5.26 27.28
N TYR A 604 39.75 4.21 27.07
CA TYR A 604 39.52 3.12 28.04
C TYR A 604 40.41 1.90 27.79
N LEU A 605 41.43 2.01 26.94
CA LEU A 605 42.28 0.90 26.53
C LEU A 605 43.67 1.04 27.14
N THR A 606 44.03 0.13 28.06
CA THR A 606 45.40 -0.01 28.55
C THR A 606 46.18 -0.96 27.65
N ILE A 607 47.26 -0.50 27.04
CA ILE A 607 48.12 -1.35 26.21
C ILE A 607 48.80 -2.38 27.10
N LYS A 608 48.62 -3.67 26.81
CA LYS A 608 49.25 -4.77 27.54
C LYS A 608 50.40 -5.39 26.75
N GLU A 609 50.28 -5.41 25.43
CA GLU A 609 51.27 -6.00 24.55
C GLU A 609 51.23 -5.29 23.20
N ILE A 610 52.36 -5.28 22.47
CA ILE A 610 52.43 -4.79 21.10
C ILE A 610 52.94 -5.91 20.21
N ILE A 611 52.12 -6.26 19.21
CA ILE A 611 52.38 -7.34 18.26
C ILE A 611 52.57 -6.77 16.85
N THR A 612 53.25 -7.52 15.99
CA THR A 612 53.41 -7.18 14.57
C THR A 612 52.57 -8.12 13.72
N LYS A 613 51.55 -7.61 13.02
CA LYS A 613 50.68 -8.40 12.13
C LYS A 613 50.61 -7.76 10.74
N LYS A 614 50.92 -8.52 9.68
CA LYS A 614 50.96 -8.03 8.28
C LYS A 614 51.80 -6.75 8.10
N HIS A 615 53.01 -6.73 8.66
CA HIS A 615 53.93 -5.57 8.66
C HIS A 615 53.41 -4.30 9.35
N LYS A 616 52.33 -4.38 10.14
CA LYS A 616 51.80 -3.26 10.93
C LYS A 616 51.88 -3.58 12.43
N LYS A 617 52.25 -2.57 13.23
CA LYS A 617 52.28 -2.65 14.69
C LYS A 617 50.87 -2.48 15.25
N GLN A 618 50.43 -3.43 16.07
CA GLN A 618 49.12 -3.45 16.71
C GLN A 618 49.31 -3.60 18.21
N ALA A 619 48.53 -2.87 19.01
CA ALA A 619 48.48 -3.04 20.45
C ALA A 619 47.34 -3.99 20.83
N VAL A 620 47.65 -4.95 21.69
CA VAL A 620 46.68 -5.74 22.44
C VAL A 620 46.37 -4.97 23.72
N CYS A 621 45.15 -4.51 23.83
CA CYS A 621 44.70 -3.66 24.93
C CYS A 621 43.73 -4.41 25.84
N LYS A 622 43.82 -4.15 27.15
CA LYS A 622 42.77 -4.47 28.13
C LYS A 622 41.88 -3.25 28.30
N CYS A 623 40.58 -3.41 28.06
CA CYS A 623 39.61 -2.34 28.23
C CYS A 623 39.18 -2.22 29.70
N LYS A 624 38.74 -1.04 30.15
CA LYS A 624 38.18 -0.80 31.51
C LYS A 624 37.00 -1.74 31.83
N CYS A 625 36.24 -2.19 30.83
CA CYS A 625 35.18 -3.19 31.01
C CYS A 625 35.68 -4.64 31.25
N GLY A 626 37.00 -4.88 31.18
CA GLY A 626 37.63 -6.19 31.35
C GLY A 626 37.98 -6.90 30.04
N ASN A 627 37.32 -6.60 28.93
CA ASN A 627 37.55 -7.27 27.63
C ASN A 627 38.89 -6.89 27.00
N LYS A 628 39.46 -7.81 26.21
CA LYS A 628 40.67 -7.57 25.40
C LYS A 628 40.29 -7.17 23.97
N THR A 629 41.07 -6.29 23.36
CA THR A 629 40.92 -5.90 21.94
C THR A 629 42.28 -5.66 21.29
N THR A 630 42.37 -5.83 19.97
CA THR A 630 43.59 -5.58 19.20
C THR A 630 43.37 -4.43 18.24
N VAL A 631 44.18 -3.37 18.38
CA VAL A 631 44.00 -2.10 17.66
C VAL A 631 45.30 -1.69 16.99
N GLN A 632 45.23 -1.09 15.79
CA GLN A 632 46.43 -0.53 15.15
C GLN A 632 46.96 0.67 15.97
N MET A 633 48.28 0.76 16.17
CA MET A 633 48.89 1.78 17.04
C MET A 633 48.51 3.21 16.64
N ASN A 634 48.50 3.50 15.34
CA ASN A 634 48.12 4.82 14.80
C ASN A 634 46.66 5.20 15.10
N TYR A 635 45.76 4.23 15.28
CA TYR A 635 44.36 4.50 15.64
C TYR A 635 44.18 4.79 17.12
N LEU A 636 45.03 4.22 17.99
CA LEU A 636 45.07 4.59 19.40
C LEU A 636 45.61 6.01 19.56
N PHE A 637 46.73 6.34 18.91
CA PHE A 637 47.36 7.66 19.02
C PHE A 637 46.53 8.80 18.44
N ASN A 638 45.80 8.54 17.35
CA ASN A 638 44.93 9.56 16.73
C ASN A 638 43.54 9.65 17.39
N GLY A 639 43.27 8.88 18.45
CA GLY A 639 41.97 8.88 19.13
C GLY A 639 40.82 8.19 18.37
N ASN A 640 41.12 7.50 17.27
CA ASN A 640 40.11 6.80 16.45
C ASN A 640 39.55 5.54 17.11
N THR A 641 40.22 5.00 18.15
CA THR A 641 39.74 3.83 18.89
C THR A 641 39.98 4.04 20.37
N VAL A 642 38.90 4.33 21.10
CA VAL A 642 38.95 4.63 22.53
C VAL A 642 38.47 3.47 23.40
N SER A 643 37.87 2.42 22.83
CA SER A 643 37.34 1.28 23.58
C SER A 643 37.37 -0.04 22.79
N CYS A 644 37.03 -1.16 23.45
CA CYS A 644 36.85 -2.45 22.76
C CYS A 644 35.48 -2.58 22.06
N GLY A 645 34.68 -1.51 21.96
CA GLY A 645 33.34 -1.52 21.39
C GLY A 645 32.22 -1.85 22.40
N CYS A 646 32.54 -2.17 23.66
CA CYS A 646 31.56 -2.46 24.70
C CYS A 646 30.65 -1.27 25.06
N PHE A 647 31.06 -0.05 24.70
CA PHE A 647 30.29 1.17 24.93
C PHE A 647 29.30 1.49 23.78
N GLY A 648 29.32 0.73 22.68
CA GLY A 648 28.44 0.95 21.52
C GLY A 648 27.09 0.22 21.58
N HIS A 649 26.97 -0.88 22.34
CA HIS A 649 25.74 -1.66 22.42
C HIS A 649 25.60 -2.36 23.79
N LYS A 650 24.51 -2.06 24.52
CA LYS A 650 24.01 -2.64 25.79
C LYS A 650 24.50 -1.99 27.11
N THR A 651 23.52 -1.43 27.84
CA THR A 651 23.63 -0.86 29.20
C THR A 651 24.12 -1.85 30.26
N THR A 652 23.98 -3.14 30.02
CA THR A 652 24.25 -4.21 30.99
C THR A 652 25.72 -4.29 31.41
N TYR A 653 26.66 -3.96 30.51
CA TYR A 653 28.10 -3.99 30.81
C TYR A 653 28.58 -2.78 31.61
N LEU A 654 27.84 -1.68 31.56
CA LEU A 654 28.21 -0.42 32.22
C LEU A 654 27.82 -0.39 33.70
N LYS A 655 26.84 -1.20 34.12
CA LYS A 655 26.40 -1.28 35.53
C LYS A 655 27.46 -1.82 36.48
N ASN A 656 28.42 -2.58 35.96
CA ASN A 656 29.50 -3.19 36.75
C ASN A 656 30.75 -2.29 36.85
N ILE A 657 30.72 -1.09 36.28
CA ILE A 657 31.84 -0.16 36.29
C ILE A 657 31.51 0.97 37.27
N LYS A 658 32.42 1.20 38.22
CA LYS A 658 32.35 2.27 39.20
C LYS A 658 33.17 3.47 38.73
N PHE A 659 32.58 4.67 38.77
CA PHE A 659 33.19 5.96 38.40
C PHE A 659 33.28 6.81 39.66
N GLY A 660 34.43 6.80 40.34
CA GLY A 660 34.53 7.36 41.69
C GLY A 660 33.60 6.64 42.66
N HIS A 661 32.62 7.35 43.21
CA HIS A 661 31.55 6.84 44.07
C HIS A 661 30.26 6.46 43.30
N LEU A 662 30.23 6.64 41.98
CA LEU A 662 29.03 6.46 41.16
C LEU A 662 28.99 5.11 40.45
N ARG A 663 27.81 4.49 40.39
CA ARG A 663 27.51 3.30 39.56
C ARG A 663 26.34 3.58 38.63
N ILE A 664 26.49 3.24 37.35
CA ILE A 664 25.44 3.44 36.34
C ILE A 664 24.29 2.45 36.60
N MET A 665 23.08 2.97 36.77
CA MET A 665 21.87 2.17 37.01
C MET A 665 21.11 1.90 35.71
N LYS A 666 20.85 2.96 34.94
CA LYS A 666 20.07 2.92 33.69
C LYS A 666 20.39 4.11 32.80
N LYS A 667 20.11 4.00 31.50
CA LYS A 667 20.09 5.15 30.60
C LYS A 667 18.96 6.09 31.00
N SER A 668 19.24 7.38 30.99
CA SER A 668 18.19 8.38 31.11
C SER A 668 17.37 8.47 29.82
N LYS A 669 16.16 9.02 29.94
CA LYS A 669 15.34 9.46 28.80
C LYS A 669 15.81 10.80 28.23
N ASN A 670 16.66 11.53 28.96
CA ASN A 670 17.24 12.78 28.51
C ASN A 670 18.25 12.54 27.38
N THR A 671 18.07 13.26 26.28
CA THR A 671 18.93 13.21 25.09
C THR A 671 19.41 14.60 24.66
N GLU A 672 19.15 15.63 25.47
CA GLU A 672 19.46 17.01 25.13
C GLU A 672 20.94 17.31 25.41
N GLY A 673 21.73 17.48 24.35
CA GLY A 673 23.17 17.72 24.45
C GLY A 673 24.05 16.46 24.52
N GLY A 674 23.47 15.24 24.51
CA GLY A 674 24.22 13.99 24.48
C GLY A 674 23.46 12.82 25.11
N LEU A 675 24.18 11.75 25.44
CA LEU A 675 23.62 10.58 26.14
C LEU A 675 23.79 10.74 27.65
N TYR A 676 22.74 10.52 28.44
CA TYR A 676 22.78 10.63 29.91
C TYR A 676 22.56 9.27 30.59
N TYR A 677 23.12 9.11 31.79
CA TYR A 677 22.91 7.96 32.66
C TYR A 677 22.43 8.39 34.04
N ILE A 678 21.48 7.63 34.59
CA ILE A 678 21.14 7.70 36.01
C ILE A 678 22.16 6.85 36.77
N CYS A 679 22.91 7.49 37.65
CA CYS A 679 23.97 6.89 38.45
C CYS A 679 23.59 6.93 39.93
N LYS A 680 23.89 5.85 40.66
CA LYS A 680 23.73 5.77 42.11
C LYS A 680 25.08 5.98 42.78
N CYS A 681 25.17 6.96 43.67
CA CYS A 681 26.32 7.23 44.52
C CYS A 681 26.40 6.22 45.67
N ASP A 682 27.59 6.03 46.24
CA ASP A 682 27.80 5.17 47.41
C ASP A 682 26.94 5.60 48.62
N CYS A 683 26.63 6.90 48.76
CA CYS A 683 25.72 7.42 49.80
C CYS A 683 24.25 7.05 49.58
N GLY A 684 23.90 6.51 48.41
CA GLY A 684 22.54 6.13 48.04
C GLY A 684 21.84 7.08 47.07
N ASN A 685 22.32 8.31 46.91
CA ASN A 685 21.70 9.31 46.03
C ASN A 685 21.79 8.93 44.55
N GLU A 686 20.71 9.19 43.81
CA GLU A 686 20.68 9.03 42.37
C GLU A 686 20.87 10.38 41.67
N ILE A 687 21.85 10.47 40.77
CA ILE A 687 22.12 11.66 39.97
C ILE A 687 22.07 11.33 38.48
N GLU A 688 21.65 12.29 37.67
CA GLU A 688 21.69 12.20 36.21
C GLU A 688 22.96 12.87 35.68
N VAL A 689 23.79 12.12 34.97
CA VAL A 689 25.10 12.61 34.52
C VAL A 689 25.26 12.36 33.03
N LEU A 690 25.80 13.36 32.33
CA LEU A 690 26.18 13.26 30.92
C LEU A 690 27.27 12.19 30.74
N GLU A 691 27.13 11.38 29.70
CA GLU A 691 28.03 10.27 29.40
C GLU A 691 29.49 10.74 29.32
N SER A 692 29.77 11.85 28.65
CA SER A 692 31.13 12.40 28.55
C SER A 692 31.71 12.82 29.89
N ASP A 693 30.89 13.27 30.85
CA ASP A 693 31.36 13.81 32.13
C ASP A 693 31.68 12.70 33.13
N LEU A 694 30.93 11.59 33.11
CA LEU A 694 31.30 10.35 33.82
C LEU A 694 32.65 9.80 33.34
N PHE A 695 32.88 9.89 32.03
CA PHE A 695 34.00 9.23 31.38
C PHE A 695 35.29 10.04 31.30
N THR A 696 35.19 11.36 31.36
CA THR A 696 36.33 12.26 31.62
C THR A 696 36.63 12.39 33.11
N GLU A 697 35.88 11.69 33.97
CA GLU A 697 35.97 11.76 35.44
C GLU A 697 35.78 13.19 35.98
N LYS A 698 35.02 14.01 35.23
CA LYS A 698 34.61 15.36 35.65
C LYS A 698 33.54 15.29 36.74
N VAL A 699 32.75 14.22 36.76
CA VAL A 699 31.74 13.93 37.79
C VAL A 699 31.98 12.54 38.34
N THR A 700 32.36 12.45 39.62
CA THR A 700 32.78 11.21 40.29
C THR A 700 32.02 10.92 41.59
N SER A 701 31.13 11.81 42.04
CA SER A 701 30.23 11.63 43.18
C SER A 701 28.98 12.52 43.00
N CYS A 702 27.98 12.40 43.88
CA CYS A 702 26.88 13.35 43.93
C CYS A 702 27.31 14.64 44.65
N GLU A 703 26.58 15.74 44.42
CA GLU A 703 26.87 17.05 45.02
C GLU A 703 26.98 16.98 46.56
N GLU A 704 26.10 16.20 47.21
CA GLU A 704 26.15 15.98 48.67
C GLU A 704 27.38 15.23 49.18
N CYS A 705 28.13 14.55 48.31
CA CYS A 705 29.40 13.91 48.67
C CYS A 705 30.62 14.67 48.13
N MET A 706 30.40 15.79 47.43
CA MET A 706 31.45 16.72 47.04
C MET A 706 31.63 17.85 48.07
N ASN A 707 30.61 18.10 48.90
CA ASN A 707 30.60 19.11 49.97
C ASN A 707 30.96 18.53 51.34
#